data_AF-A0A892HVY3-F1
#
_entry.id   AF-A0A892HVY3-F1
#
_cell.length_a   1.000
_cell.length_b   1.000
_cell.length_c   1.000
_cell.angle_alpha   90.00
_cell.angle_beta   90.00
_cell.angle_gamma   90.00
#
_symmetry.space_group_name_H-M   'P 1'
#
loop_
_entity.id
_entity.type
_entity.pdbx_description
1 polymer ?
#
loop_
_entity_poly.entity_id
_entity_poly.type
_entity_poly.pdbx_seq_one_letter_code
_entity_poly.pdbx_strand_id
1 'polypeptide(L)'
;MSNSHPTTKPAAPAKPATAPSAPATAPYTPLNWAFPFSPVGKDDPANPMTYMKALAAAEDGFYPLGANGMWHGGIHFDQNTAAQLKQGDGIRAIADGEVVAYRLDSKYPEQDYQDGRHALYSTGFVLIRHRLKLPPPPPPPAKPEPAKNAAAQPATSSTAPATATPAPTSSTTPPGKNETLTFFSLYMHVMDWNSYQLAAEQAKAGSAERAKASLRPMPYWEGDRYYRVGDNANDKQEVPLPKVPVPPLRDAVNRDVLGDFIRNDFELPPEDEAPKETPPLPPAVTGIRIRDLPNGKIIGILPRGSELIVSDTDEQAKAKPGWAKIKAIKSGTPASAVVGQPVSPHAPYGYVYEKELDPIVDPKPLDTVVVLKQPYAVKAGDVIGYLGHYLRYPDAKLLPAKPTRPLLHLEVFAGPELEAFIKKSRERAKQLPASKAFLEISPGARLVSDLPEPDQKLQPGTKLVPVAADANGKWVKVQPKTAAPVHGSRHAKPVFNDAGTPVWVDASLANTTTHAIVSGWKDFPLNVSNAKGPGADFRDVFRIAELNKNSAKDDKGRRWYYVTIGTKDGGTREGWVCEQDHPLVRTCGPWDWPGFELVDNSSIKPLDMLKRYIYVAEQFLVDEDRTEFETSAATVNGSALITKLEKAIDANHDGKVTAQELKRAQETRWTAQALSHIVVRCESEWGGGLGKWEALSPLMKKLLWLWKAEIERIGKLQWWEQVTSVEGFPKEPNPWHFHPVGIVGNFMQRCQNDCINYDVMYAPRGPAYRDDQIKSYSHYNVAIDNSPGRLAGNSRRHGDASHAVQRGAIDLIVEAARNHGLDRNDTIMVLAMARVESGFNPDAAAGTTSASGLGQFVDGTAAAYGITTNEQRFDAKVGADALVRHYLENKRLASRYSGRELYVMIYAYHHDGPSLAYGGRGISESHVMPFYDLFQKNICNDIVG
;
A
#
# COMPACT_ATOMS: atom_id res chain seq x y z
N MET A 1 7.62 -30.93 83.51
CA MET A 1 8.82 -30.23 83.98
C MET A 1 9.14 -29.11 83.01
N SER A 2 9.56 -27.98 83.55
CA SER A 2 9.47 -26.63 82.98
C SER A 2 10.62 -26.20 82.06
N ASN A 3 10.31 -25.18 81.23
CA ASN A 3 11.10 -23.98 80.87
C ASN A 3 12.54 -24.16 80.34
N SER A 4 12.94 -23.56 79.23
CA SER A 4 12.94 -22.11 78.99
C SER A 4 13.52 -21.80 77.58
N HIS A 5 13.00 -20.76 76.91
CA HIS A 5 13.58 -20.16 75.72
C HIS A 5 13.69 -18.65 75.91
N PRO A 6 14.81 -18.01 75.53
CA PRO A 6 14.87 -16.57 75.31
C PRO A 6 15.14 -16.20 73.83
N THR A 7 14.41 -15.15 73.47
CA THR A 7 14.34 -14.24 72.31
C THR A 7 15.62 -13.81 71.56
N THR A 8 15.56 -14.02 70.24
CA THR A 8 15.77 -13.12 69.06
C THR A 8 16.52 -11.77 69.11
N LYS A 9 17.40 -11.59 68.10
CA LYS A 9 17.68 -10.34 67.36
C LYS A 9 17.91 -10.67 65.87
N PRO A 10 17.10 -10.20 64.89
CA PRO A 10 17.35 -10.42 63.46
C PRO A 10 18.13 -9.27 62.79
N ALA A 11 19.01 -9.65 61.86
CA ALA A 11 19.81 -8.77 61.01
C ALA A 11 19.00 -8.16 59.84
N ALA A 12 19.51 -7.04 59.32
CA ALA A 12 18.85 -6.18 58.33
C ALA A 12 18.61 -6.86 56.96
N PRO A 13 17.49 -6.55 56.27
CA PRO A 13 17.15 -7.14 54.97
C PRO A 13 17.92 -6.51 53.80
N ALA A 14 18.37 -7.37 52.88
CA ALA A 14 19.03 -7.01 51.63
C ALA A 14 18.08 -6.29 50.65
N LYS A 15 18.62 -5.32 49.89
CA LYS A 15 17.91 -4.57 48.85
C LYS A 15 17.43 -5.50 47.72
N PRO A 16 16.17 -5.39 47.25
CA PRO A 16 15.68 -6.16 46.10
C PRO A 16 16.25 -5.62 44.78
N ALA A 17 16.66 -6.54 43.92
CA ALA A 17 17.11 -6.26 42.55
C ALA A 17 15.95 -5.64 41.72
N THR A 18 16.26 -4.58 40.99
CA THR A 18 15.36 -3.94 40.02
C THR A 18 15.02 -4.92 38.89
N ALA A 19 13.72 -5.18 38.72
CA ALA A 19 13.19 -5.95 37.60
C ALA A 19 13.53 -5.28 36.26
N PRO A 20 13.81 -6.04 35.18
CA PRO A 20 14.03 -5.46 33.86
C PRO A 20 12.77 -4.71 33.41
N SER A 21 12.96 -3.46 32.98
CA SER A 21 11.91 -2.62 32.41
C SER A 21 11.25 -3.35 31.24
N ALA A 22 9.92 -3.45 31.26
CA ALA A 22 9.14 -4.01 30.16
C ALA A 22 9.53 -3.35 28.82
N PRO A 23 9.70 -4.11 27.73
CA PRO A 23 10.03 -3.53 26.43
C PRO A 23 8.94 -2.54 26.00
N ALA A 24 9.36 -1.36 25.55
CA ALA A 24 8.48 -0.35 25.01
C ALA A 24 7.59 -0.97 23.91
N THR A 25 6.28 -0.82 24.02
CA THR A 25 5.32 -1.28 23.01
C THR A 25 5.66 -0.68 21.65
N ALA A 26 5.88 -1.54 20.65
CA ALA A 26 6.14 -1.11 19.27
C ALA A 26 5.05 -0.14 18.76
N PRO A 27 5.42 0.90 17.99
CA PRO A 27 4.48 1.89 17.47
C PRO A 27 3.38 1.23 16.63
N TYR A 28 2.15 1.73 16.78
CA TYR A 28 1.01 1.25 16.02
C TYR A 28 1.22 1.52 14.52
N THR A 29 1.17 0.46 13.71
CA THR A 29 1.26 0.56 12.25
C THR A 29 -0.06 0.07 11.64
N PRO A 30 -0.82 0.93 10.93
CA PRO A 30 -2.00 0.52 10.19
C PRO A 30 -1.66 -0.53 9.13
N LEU A 31 -2.61 -1.41 8.81
CA LEU A 31 -2.46 -2.36 7.72
C LEU A 31 -2.59 -1.63 6.38
N ASN A 32 -1.63 -1.81 5.47
CA ASN A 32 -1.72 -1.28 4.11
C ASN A 32 -2.63 -2.15 3.25
N TRP A 33 -3.31 -1.53 2.28
CA TRP A 33 -4.28 -2.18 1.39
C TRP A 33 -4.05 -1.79 -0.07
N ALA A 34 -4.42 -2.69 -0.98
CA ALA A 34 -4.38 -2.50 -2.42
C ALA A 34 -5.47 -3.33 -3.11
N PHE A 35 -5.82 -2.96 -4.33
CA PHE A 35 -6.62 -3.81 -5.20
C PHE A 35 -5.75 -4.78 -6.01
N PRO A 36 -6.27 -5.95 -6.42
CA PRO A 36 -5.47 -7.02 -7.03
C PRO A 36 -4.94 -6.67 -8.43
N PHE A 37 -5.51 -5.65 -9.09
CA PHE A 37 -5.10 -5.17 -10.42
C PHE A 37 -5.14 -3.65 -10.48
N SER A 38 -4.41 -3.05 -11.41
CA SER A 38 -4.49 -1.61 -11.68
C SER A 38 -5.49 -1.33 -12.81
N PRO A 39 -6.22 -0.19 -12.80
CA PRO A 39 -7.07 0.20 -13.91
C PRO A 39 -6.27 0.45 -15.21
N VAL A 40 -6.88 0.19 -16.37
CA VAL A 40 -6.28 0.47 -17.69
C VAL A 40 -6.29 1.98 -17.99
N GLY A 41 -7.35 2.69 -17.59
CA GLY A 41 -7.60 4.10 -17.90
C GLY A 41 -7.18 5.10 -16.81
N LYS A 42 -7.84 6.27 -16.80
CA LYS A 42 -7.64 7.36 -15.81
C LYS A 42 -8.55 7.24 -14.59
N ASP A 43 -9.29 6.15 -14.48
CA ASP A 43 -10.16 5.90 -13.34
C ASP A 43 -9.34 5.85 -12.05
N ASP A 44 -9.92 6.31 -10.95
CA ASP A 44 -9.23 6.38 -9.67
C ASP A 44 -8.89 4.96 -9.19
N PRO A 45 -7.60 4.58 -9.10
CA PRO A 45 -7.20 3.26 -8.62
C PRO A 45 -7.56 3.04 -7.16
N ALA A 46 -7.84 4.11 -6.40
CA ALA A 46 -8.30 4.03 -5.03
C ALA A 46 -9.81 3.83 -4.91
N ASN A 47 -10.59 3.89 -6.00
CA ASN A 47 -12.05 3.85 -5.94
C ASN A 47 -12.64 2.44 -6.07
N PRO A 48 -13.35 1.91 -5.05
CA PRO A 48 -14.02 0.61 -5.13
C PRO A 48 -14.94 0.48 -6.35
N MET A 49 -15.64 1.55 -6.75
CA MET A 49 -16.55 1.51 -7.89
C MET A 49 -15.84 1.29 -9.22
N THR A 50 -14.55 1.61 -9.34
CA THR A 50 -13.75 1.23 -10.51
C THR A 50 -13.73 -0.29 -10.68
N TYR A 51 -13.58 -1.02 -9.57
CA TYR A 51 -13.51 -2.48 -9.56
C TYR A 51 -14.89 -3.12 -9.60
N MET A 52 -15.89 -2.55 -8.92
CA MET A 52 -17.28 -3.06 -9.01
C MET A 52 -17.79 -3.01 -10.46
N LYS A 53 -17.54 -1.91 -11.20
CA LYS A 53 -17.90 -1.82 -12.62
C LYS A 53 -17.12 -2.78 -13.52
N ALA A 54 -15.87 -3.07 -13.18
CA ALA A 54 -15.12 -4.11 -13.89
C ALA A 54 -15.75 -5.49 -13.63
N LEU A 55 -16.08 -5.82 -12.38
CA LEU A 55 -16.73 -7.08 -12.01
C LEU A 55 -18.14 -7.22 -12.60
N ALA A 56 -18.83 -6.11 -12.86
CA ALA A 56 -20.09 -6.13 -13.60
C ALA A 56 -19.93 -6.61 -15.06
N ALA A 57 -18.71 -6.63 -15.61
CA ALA A 57 -18.42 -7.20 -16.93
C ALA A 57 -18.08 -8.69 -16.88
N ALA A 58 -17.81 -9.26 -15.70
CA ALA A 58 -17.44 -10.66 -15.54
C ALA A 58 -18.51 -11.60 -16.14
N GLU A 59 -18.05 -12.75 -16.62
CA GLU A 59 -18.91 -13.79 -17.16
C GLU A 59 -19.69 -14.52 -16.06
N ASP A 60 -19.03 -14.87 -14.97
CA ASP A 60 -19.58 -15.62 -13.83
C ASP A 60 -18.84 -15.28 -12.51
N GLY A 61 -19.16 -15.99 -11.41
CA GLY A 61 -18.47 -15.87 -10.12
C GLY A 61 -18.75 -14.59 -9.34
N PHE A 62 -20.03 -14.29 -9.12
CA PHE A 62 -20.46 -13.15 -8.33
C PHE A 62 -20.51 -13.50 -6.84
N TYR A 63 -20.14 -12.55 -5.98
CA TYR A 63 -20.38 -12.67 -4.55
C TYR A 63 -21.82 -12.19 -4.24
N PRO A 64 -22.59 -12.84 -3.35
CA PRO A 64 -22.33 -14.11 -2.66
C PRO A 64 -22.96 -15.32 -3.36
N LEU A 65 -23.52 -15.17 -4.56
CA LEU A 65 -24.12 -16.27 -5.33
C LEU A 65 -23.53 -16.38 -6.73
N GLY A 66 -23.14 -17.59 -7.11
CA GLY A 66 -22.66 -17.90 -8.44
C GLY A 66 -23.74 -17.82 -9.53
N ALA A 67 -23.33 -17.98 -10.79
CA ALA A 67 -24.25 -17.99 -11.94
C ALA A 67 -25.32 -19.11 -11.86
N ASN A 68 -25.01 -20.18 -11.13
CA ASN A 68 -25.87 -21.32 -10.83
C ASN A 68 -26.78 -21.09 -9.59
N GLY A 69 -26.82 -19.87 -9.04
CA GLY A 69 -27.60 -19.54 -7.85
C GLY A 69 -27.13 -20.21 -6.55
N MET A 70 -25.99 -20.90 -6.57
CA MET A 70 -25.37 -21.50 -5.39
C MET A 70 -24.51 -20.48 -4.65
N TRP A 71 -24.21 -20.77 -3.38
CA TRP A 71 -23.25 -20.01 -2.59
C TRP A 71 -21.91 -19.85 -3.35
N HIS A 72 -21.31 -18.66 -3.28
CA HIS A 72 -20.01 -18.36 -3.85
C HIS A 72 -19.28 -17.36 -2.96
N GLY A 73 -18.18 -17.80 -2.33
CA GLY A 73 -17.47 -17.04 -1.30
C GLY A 73 -16.58 -15.91 -1.82
N GLY A 74 -16.24 -15.93 -3.11
CA GLY A 74 -15.30 -15.00 -3.73
C GLY A 74 -15.88 -14.20 -4.91
N ILE A 75 -14.97 -13.65 -5.71
CA ILE A 75 -15.27 -12.91 -6.95
C ILE A 75 -14.35 -13.39 -8.08
N HIS A 76 -14.82 -13.36 -9.33
CA HIS A 76 -14.02 -13.70 -10.50
C HIS A 76 -13.51 -12.47 -11.27
N PHE A 77 -12.25 -12.52 -11.69
CA PHE A 77 -11.66 -11.67 -12.71
C PHE A 77 -11.29 -12.54 -13.92
N ASP A 78 -11.88 -12.25 -15.07
CA ASP A 78 -11.74 -13.03 -16.29
C ASP A 78 -11.32 -12.16 -17.48
N GLN A 79 -11.44 -12.70 -18.70
CA GLN A 79 -11.10 -11.97 -19.92
C GLN A 79 -11.94 -10.69 -20.12
N ASN A 80 -13.18 -10.63 -19.62
CA ASN A 80 -14.05 -9.47 -19.78
C ASN A 80 -13.65 -8.34 -18.83
N THR A 81 -13.18 -8.68 -17.62
CA THR A 81 -12.66 -7.68 -16.67
C THR A 81 -11.31 -7.10 -17.13
N ALA A 82 -10.57 -7.82 -17.98
CA ALA A 82 -9.27 -7.38 -18.52
C ALA A 82 -9.36 -6.15 -19.44
N ALA A 83 -10.56 -5.80 -19.94
CA ALA A 83 -10.78 -4.57 -20.69
C ALA A 83 -10.64 -3.31 -19.81
N GLN A 84 -10.91 -3.44 -18.51
CA GLN A 84 -10.88 -2.34 -17.54
C GLN A 84 -9.68 -2.44 -16.58
N LEU A 85 -9.11 -3.64 -16.41
CA LEU A 85 -8.04 -3.93 -15.45
C LEU A 85 -6.81 -4.54 -16.12
N LYS A 86 -5.61 -4.10 -15.72
CA LYS A 86 -4.31 -4.58 -16.21
C LYS A 86 -3.94 -5.94 -15.63
N GLN A 87 -4.72 -6.97 -15.98
CA GLN A 87 -4.52 -8.35 -15.50
C GLN A 87 -3.21 -8.99 -15.98
N GLY A 88 -2.63 -8.51 -17.08
CA GLY A 88 -1.34 -8.99 -17.59
C GLY A 88 -0.12 -8.62 -16.74
N ASP A 89 -0.25 -7.63 -15.84
CA ASP A 89 0.84 -7.17 -14.97
C ASP A 89 1.07 -8.08 -13.75
N GLY A 90 0.22 -9.10 -13.58
CA GLY A 90 0.23 -10.02 -12.45
C GLY A 90 -0.81 -9.68 -11.38
N ILE A 91 -1.10 -10.69 -10.55
CA ILE A 91 -2.04 -10.63 -9.44
C ILE A 91 -1.33 -9.98 -8.25
N ARG A 92 -1.94 -8.98 -7.62
CA ARG A 92 -1.36 -8.27 -6.47
C ARG A 92 -1.98 -8.66 -5.14
N ALA A 93 -1.17 -8.70 -4.09
CA ALA A 93 -1.64 -8.89 -2.72
C ALA A 93 -2.54 -7.72 -2.29
N ILE A 94 -3.72 -8.01 -1.74
CA ILE A 94 -4.71 -6.99 -1.37
C ILE A 94 -4.36 -6.23 -0.08
N ALA A 95 -3.44 -6.75 0.72
CA ALA A 95 -3.00 -6.13 1.96
C ALA A 95 -1.61 -6.65 2.36
N ASP A 96 -0.94 -5.91 3.24
CA ASP A 96 0.27 -6.40 3.91
C ASP A 96 -0.03 -7.74 4.61
N GLY A 97 0.88 -8.70 4.51
CA GLY A 97 0.65 -10.03 5.06
C GLY A 97 1.82 -10.97 4.85
N GLU A 98 1.53 -12.26 4.99
CA GLU A 98 2.50 -13.33 4.80
C GLU A 98 1.87 -14.44 3.97
N VAL A 99 2.52 -14.86 2.87
CA VAL A 99 2.16 -16.11 2.19
C VAL A 99 2.44 -17.25 3.18
N VAL A 100 1.40 -18.03 3.46
CA VAL A 100 1.46 -19.14 4.43
C VAL A 100 1.34 -20.50 3.76
N ALA A 101 0.65 -20.55 2.61
CA ALA A 101 0.55 -21.75 1.82
C ALA A 101 0.39 -21.42 0.33
N TYR A 102 0.80 -22.33 -0.53
CA TYR A 102 0.55 -22.25 -1.96
C TYR A 102 0.45 -23.65 -2.57
N ARG A 103 -0.09 -23.74 -3.78
CA ARG A 103 0.05 -24.90 -4.67
C ARG A 103 0.47 -24.38 -6.04
N LEU A 104 1.49 -25.01 -6.62
CA LEU A 104 1.95 -24.74 -7.99
C LEU A 104 1.80 -26.02 -8.81
N ASP A 105 0.95 -26.00 -9.82
CA ASP A 105 0.79 -27.12 -10.74
C ASP A 105 2.05 -27.23 -11.60
N SER A 106 2.56 -28.44 -11.82
CA SER A 106 3.65 -28.68 -12.78
C SER A 106 3.19 -28.35 -14.20
N LYS A 107 2.00 -28.83 -14.55
CA LYS A 107 1.21 -28.51 -15.73
C LYS A 107 -0.26 -28.48 -15.31
N TYR A 108 -1.08 -27.62 -15.93
CA TYR A 108 -2.53 -27.64 -15.70
C TYR A 108 -3.10 -29.07 -15.82
N PRO A 109 -3.80 -29.56 -14.79
CA PRO A 109 -4.61 -30.76 -14.90
C PRO A 109 -5.65 -30.65 -16.01
N GLU A 110 -5.97 -31.80 -16.59
CA GLU A 110 -6.99 -31.94 -17.63
C GLU A 110 -8.15 -32.76 -17.04
N GLN A 111 -9.38 -32.30 -17.27
CA GLN A 111 -10.60 -33.04 -16.99
C GLN A 111 -11.05 -33.74 -18.26
N ASP A 112 -11.14 -35.06 -18.19
CA ASP A 112 -11.67 -35.89 -19.26
C ASP A 112 -13.17 -36.09 -19.08
N TYR A 113 -13.91 -35.93 -20.17
CA TYR A 113 -15.36 -36.13 -20.24
C TYR A 113 -15.69 -37.40 -21.04
N GLN A 114 -16.84 -38.03 -20.72
CA GLN A 114 -17.24 -39.29 -21.36
C GLN A 114 -17.49 -39.17 -22.87
N ASP A 115 -17.77 -37.96 -23.36
CA ASP A 115 -17.93 -37.67 -24.79
C ASP A 115 -16.58 -37.43 -25.52
N GLY A 116 -15.46 -37.66 -24.84
CA GLY A 116 -14.11 -37.50 -25.38
C GLY A 116 -13.61 -36.06 -25.40
N ARG A 117 -14.33 -35.11 -24.79
CA ARG A 117 -13.84 -33.74 -24.63
C ARG A 117 -12.90 -33.62 -23.44
N HIS A 118 -12.02 -32.62 -23.52
CA HIS A 118 -11.03 -32.31 -22.51
C HIS A 118 -11.12 -30.81 -22.13
N ALA A 119 -11.05 -30.51 -20.83
CA ALA A 119 -10.95 -29.15 -20.32
C ALA A 119 -9.80 -29.03 -19.32
N LEU A 120 -8.89 -28.09 -19.57
CA LEU A 120 -7.81 -27.81 -18.62
C LEU A 120 -8.26 -26.84 -17.53
N TYR A 121 -7.70 -26.98 -16.35
CA TYR A 121 -7.95 -26.10 -15.23
C TYR A 121 -6.73 -26.02 -14.33
N SER A 122 -6.57 -24.91 -13.62
CA SER A 122 -5.54 -24.79 -12.60
C SER A 122 -6.10 -25.20 -11.25
N THR A 123 -5.29 -25.93 -10.50
CA THR A 123 -5.52 -26.18 -9.07
C THR A 123 -4.62 -25.27 -8.23
N GLY A 124 -3.63 -24.61 -8.84
CA GLY A 124 -2.74 -23.69 -8.16
C GLY A 124 -3.47 -22.58 -7.41
N PHE A 125 -2.95 -22.25 -6.22
CA PHE A 125 -3.41 -21.13 -5.42
C PHE A 125 -2.30 -20.51 -4.58
N VAL A 126 -2.55 -19.31 -4.06
CA VAL A 126 -1.74 -18.65 -3.03
C VAL A 126 -2.65 -18.25 -1.88
N LEU A 127 -2.24 -18.56 -0.65
CA LEU A 127 -2.95 -18.20 0.57
C LEU A 127 -2.10 -17.22 1.39
N ILE A 128 -2.63 -16.04 1.64
CA ILE A 128 -1.97 -14.98 2.42
C ILE A 128 -2.72 -14.79 3.73
N ARG A 129 -1.97 -14.78 4.84
CA ARG A 129 -2.44 -14.42 6.18
C ARG A 129 -2.19 -12.94 6.44
N HIS A 130 -3.20 -12.25 6.94
CA HIS A 130 -3.16 -10.83 7.30
C HIS A 130 -3.51 -10.63 8.77
N ARG A 131 -3.03 -9.52 9.35
CA ARG A 131 -3.31 -9.15 10.75
C ARG A 131 -3.82 -7.72 10.83
N LEU A 132 -5.11 -7.57 11.10
CA LEU A 132 -5.75 -6.27 11.27
C LEU A 132 -5.80 -5.91 12.76
N LYS A 133 -4.91 -5.01 13.20
CA LYS A 133 -4.79 -4.58 14.59
C LYS A 133 -5.62 -3.32 14.86
N LEU A 134 -6.41 -3.33 15.93
CA LEU A 134 -7.14 -2.15 16.40
C LEU A 134 -6.18 -1.01 16.74
N PRO A 135 -6.55 0.26 16.47
CA PRO A 135 -5.80 1.42 16.95
C PRO A 135 -5.70 1.41 18.47
N PRO A 136 -4.59 1.88 19.06
CA PRO A 136 -4.42 1.90 20.51
C PRO A 136 -5.53 2.72 21.19
N PRO A 137 -5.93 2.38 22.43
CA PRO A 137 -6.90 3.19 23.16
C PRO A 137 -6.31 4.58 23.43
N PRO A 138 -7.16 5.62 23.56
CA PRO A 138 -6.69 6.93 24.00
C PRO A 138 -6.00 6.83 25.37
N PRO A 139 -4.99 7.67 25.65
CA PRO A 139 -4.36 7.69 26.96
C PRO A 139 -5.40 7.99 28.05
N PRO A 140 -5.30 7.35 29.23
CA PRO A 140 -6.21 7.63 30.32
C PRO A 140 -6.15 9.13 30.69
N PRO A 141 -7.29 9.74 31.06
CA PRO A 141 -7.29 11.13 31.51
C PRO A 141 -6.31 11.29 32.67
N ALA A 142 -5.50 12.35 32.64
CA ALA A 142 -4.56 12.66 33.70
C ALA A 142 -5.30 12.65 35.04
N LYS A 143 -4.83 11.84 36.00
CA LYS A 143 -5.42 11.82 37.35
C LYS A 143 -5.38 13.26 37.87
N PRO A 144 -6.50 13.83 38.33
CA PRO A 144 -6.45 15.11 39.02
C PRO A 144 -5.50 14.96 40.22
N GLU A 145 -4.57 15.89 40.36
CA GLU A 145 -3.70 15.98 41.53
C GLU A 145 -4.56 15.94 42.80
N PRO A 146 -4.17 15.18 43.83
CA PRO A 146 -4.95 15.12 45.06
C PRO A 146 -4.93 16.50 45.71
N ALA A 147 -6.08 17.19 45.67
CA ALA A 147 -6.35 18.36 46.47
C ALA A 147 -6.14 17.98 47.95
N LYS A 148 -5.13 18.60 48.57
CA LYS A 148 -4.98 18.60 50.03
C LYS A 148 -6.17 19.33 50.64
N ASN A 149 -6.71 18.74 51.70
CA ASN A 149 -7.73 19.25 52.64
C ASN A 149 -9.18 18.93 52.29
N ALA A 150 -9.74 17.90 52.95
CA ALA A 150 -10.90 18.05 53.84
C ALA A 150 -11.09 16.78 54.67
N ALA A 151 -11.62 16.99 55.88
CA ALA A 151 -11.60 16.09 57.01
C ALA A 151 -12.58 14.90 56.94
N ALA A 152 -12.31 13.94 57.82
CA ALA A 152 -13.02 12.68 58.02
C ALA A 152 -14.50 12.82 58.38
N GLN A 153 -15.31 11.83 57.95
CA GLN A 153 -16.47 11.33 58.68
C GLN A 153 -16.73 9.86 58.32
N PRO A 154 -17.06 8.96 59.28
CA PRO A 154 -17.27 7.54 59.02
C PRO A 154 -18.74 7.13 58.87
N ALA A 155 -18.94 6.22 57.91
CA ALA A 155 -19.87 5.08 57.80
C ALA A 155 -21.30 5.15 58.38
N THR A 156 -22.27 4.80 57.52
CA THR A 156 -23.36 3.87 57.90
C THR A 156 -23.74 2.95 56.74
N SER A 157 -23.90 1.68 57.10
CA SER A 157 -24.31 0.53 56.30
C SER A 157 -25.82 0.29 56.39
N SER A 158 -26.47 -0.17 55.30
CA SER A 158 -27.71 -0.96 55.41
C SER A 158 -27.88 -1.94 54.24
N THR A 159 -27.95 -3.22 54.64
CA THR A 159 -28.30 -4.49 53.97
C THR A 159 -29.71 -4.50 53.34
N ALA A 160 -29.88 -4.90 52.05
CA ALA A 160 -30.32 -6.21 51.50
C ALA A 160 -31.88 -6.40 51.40
N PRO A 161 -32.50 -7.36 50.63
CA PRO A 161 -32.01 -8.36 49.64
C PRO A 161 -32.90 -8.63 48.36
N ALA A 162 -32.40 -9.50 47.46
CA ALA A 162 -33.08 -10.41 46.47
C ALA A 162 -33.82 -9.79 45.27
N THR A 163 -33.76 -10.31 44.02
CA THR A 163 -33.82 -11.71 43.53
C THR A 163 -33.07 -11.90 42.21
N ALA A 164 -32.50 -13.10 42.02
CA ALA A 164 -31.81 -13.54 40.82
C ALA A 164 -32.69 -14.47 39.96
N THR A 165 -32.50 -14.45 38.65
CA THR A 165 -32.80 -15.55 37.73
C THR A 165 -31.73 -15.56 36.62
N PRO A 166 -31.19 -16.72 36.20
CA PRO A 166 -29.86 -16.79 35.59
C PRO A 166 -29.89 -16.72 34.05
N ALA A 167 -28.87 -16.06 33.48
CA ALA A 167 -28.53 -16.11 32.05
C ALA A 167 -27.07 -16.59 31.90
N PRO A 168 -26.71 -17.23 30.78
CA PRO A 168 -25.70 -18.29 30.74
C PRO A 168 -24.27 -17.76 30.78
N THR A 169 -23.40 -18.66 31.26
CA THR A 169 -21.96 -18.57 31.45
C THR A 169 -21.23 -17.77 30.37
N SER A 170 -20.77 -16.58 30.75
CA SER A 170 -19.69 -15.89 30.05
C SER A 170 -18.37 -16.55 30.42
N SER A 171 -17.71 -17.14 29.44
CA SER A 171 -16.33 -17.60 29.57
C SER A 171 -15.42 -16.37 29.71
N THR A 172 -14.85 -16.22 30.91
CA THR A 172 -13.88 -15.19 31.25
C THR A 172 -12.61 -15.37 30.44
N THR A 173 -12.48 -14.59 29.36
CA THR A 173 -11.26 -14.54 28.55
C THR A 173 -10.38 -13.36 29.01
N PRO A 174 -9.07 -13.55 29.22
CA PRO A 174 -8.16 -12.51 29.72
C PRO A 174 -7.99 -11.33 28.74
N PRO A 175 -7.60 -10.13 29.24
CA PRO A 175 -7.50 -8.91 28.42
C PRO A 175 -6.41 -9.05 27.36
N GLY A 176 -6.80 -8.98 26.07
CA GLY A 176 -5.86 -8.90 24.93
C GLY A 176 -6.24 -9.73 23.70
N LYS A 177 -7.03 -10.81 23.83
CA LYS A 177 -7.26 -11.77 22.73
C LYS A 177 -8.02 -11.26 21.49
N ASN A 178 -8.71 -10.13 21.56
CA ASN A 178 -9.56 -9.62 20.47
C ASN A 178 -9.09 -8.28 19.88
N GLU A 179 -7.81 -7.91 20.04
CA GLU A 179 -7.28 -6.64 19.50
C GLU A 179 -6.69 -6.76 18.10
N THR A 180 -6.50 -7.99 17.62
CA THR A 180 -5.99 -8.28 16.29
C THR A 180 -6.91 -9.31 15.65
N LEU A 181 -7.49 -8.98 14.51
CA LEU A 181 -8.17 -9.95 13.65
C LEU A 181 -7.15 -10.61 12.74
N THR A 182 -7.15 -11.94 12.71
CA THR A 182 -6.45 -12.68 11.65
C THR A 182 -7.45 -12.98 10.55
N PHE A 183 -7.11 -12.64 9.32
CA PHE A 183 -7.94 -12.96 8.16
C PHE A 183 -7.04 -13.39 7.00
N PHE A 184 -7.63 -14.02 5.99
CA PHE A 184 -6.92 -14.64 4.89
C PHE A 184 -7.44 -14.12 3.56
N SER A 185 -6.56 -14.02 2.58
CA SER A 185 -6.94 -13.89 1.17
C SER A 185 -6.44 -15.09 0.37
N LEU A 186 -7.32 -15.67 -0.44
CA LEU A 186 -7.07 -16.78 -1.32
C LEU A 186 -7.10 -16.30 -2.76
N TYR A 187 -6.05 -16.60 -3.52
CA TYR A 187 -5.92 -16.29 -4.94
C TYR A 187 -5.83 -17.62 -5.70
N MET A 188 -6.89 -17.96 -6.41
CA MET A 188 -7.01 -19.16 -7.25
C MET A 188 -7.71 -18.72 -8.52
N HIS A 189 -7.44 -19.10 -9.74
CA HIS A 189 -6.51 -20.08 -10.20
C HIS A 189 -5.22 -19.35 -10.62
N VAL A 190 -4.07 -19.88 -10.24
CA VAL A 190 -2.76 -19.29 -10.64
C VAL A 190 -2.08 -20.10 -11.73
N MET A 191 -1.14 -19.47 -12.43
CA MET A 191 -0.39 -20.04 -13.55
C MET A 191 0.44 -21.27 -13.15
N ASP A 192 0.48 -22.28 -14.03
CA ASP A 192 1.29 -23.50 -13.85
C ASP A 192 2.76 -23.28 -14.19
N TRP A 193 3.63 -24.16 -13.70
CA TRP A 193 5.08 -24.06 -13.90
C TRP A 193 5.47 -24.18 -15.37
N ASN A 194 4.83 -25.08 -16.13
CA ASN A 194 5.07 -25.26 -17.55
C ASN A 194 4.87 -23.94 -18.36
N SER A 195 3.86 -23.12 -18.02
CA SER A 195 3.69 -21.82 -18.68
C SER A 195 4.81 -20.81 -18.35
N TYR A 196 5.34 -20.82 -17.13
CA TYR A 196 6.54 -20.03 -16.80
C TYR A 196 7.76 -20.48 -17.60
N GLN A 197 7.96 -21.79 -17.76
CA GLN A 197 9.08 -22.34 -18.53
C GLN A 197 8.97 -21.95 -20.01
N LEU A 198 7.80 -22.10 -20.62
CA LEU A 198 7.55 -21.69 -22.01
C LEU A 198 7.77 -20.19 -22.22
N ALA A 199 7.35 -19.35 -21.28
CA ALA A 199 7.59 -17.91 -21.34
C ALA A 199 9.09 -17.58 -21.26
N ALA A 200 9.84 -18.27 -20.38
CA ALA A 200 11.28 -18.09 -20.25
C ALA A 200 12.04 -18.56 -21.51
N GLU A 201 11.58 -19.61 -22.18
CA GLU A 201 12.13 -20.07 -23.46
C GLU A 201 11.86 -19.07 -24.59
N GLN A 202 10.64 -18.55 -24.69
CA GLN A 202 10.27 -17.54 -25.68
C GLN A 202 11.08 -16.24 -25.51
N ALA A 203 11.30 -15.81 -24.27
CA ALA A 203 12.14 -14.65 -23.97
C ALA A 203 13.59 -14.82 -24.48
N LYS A 204 14.14 -16.04 -24.42
CA LYS A 204 15.48 -16.35 -24.96
C LYS A 204 15.53 -16.36 -26.49
N ALA A 205 14.41 -16.65 -27.16
CA ALA A 205 14.33 -16.75 -28.61
C ALA A 205 14.20 -15.40 -29.35
N GLY A 206 14.20 -14.26 -28.63
CA GLY A 206 14.29 -12.93 -29.23
C GLY A 206 13.01 -12.39 -29.89
N SER A 207 11.83 -12.97 -29.64
CA SER A 207 10.57 -12.44 -30.18
C SER A 207 10.10 -11.19 -29.41
N ALA A 208 10.43 -10.03 -29.96
CA ALA A 208 10.24 -8.71 -29.33
C ALA A 208 8.77 -8.29 -29.08
N GLU A 209 7.77 -8.94 -29.66
CA GLU A 209 6.38 -8.46 -29.59
C GLU A 209 5.61 -8.82 -28.31
N ARG A 210 6.10 -9.74 -27.46
CA ARG A 210 5.45 -10.09 -26.18
C ARG A 210 6.26 -9.78 -24.93
N ALA A 211 7.47 -9.21 -25.07
CA ALA A 211 8.42 -8.97 -23.98
C ALA A 211 8.03 -7.86 -22.96
N LYS A 212 6.78 -7.39 -22.93
CA LYS A 212 6.35 -6.31 -22.02
C LYS A 212 5.88 -6.75 -20.63
N ALA A 213 5.67 -8.05 -20.39
CA ALA A 213 5.44 -8.59 -19.05
C ALA A 213 6.51 -9.65 -18.75
N SER A 214 7.55 -9.29 -18.00
CA SER A 214 8.53 -10.27 -17.54
C SER A 214 7.86 -11.19 -16.52
N LEU A 215 7.34 -12.34 -16.95
CA LEU A 215 6.88 -13.39 -16.05
C LEU A 215 8.07 -13.81 -15.17
N ARG A 216 7.94 -13.62 -13.86
CA ARG A 216 9.00 -13.92 -12.88
C ARG A 216 8.56 -15.07 -11.98
N PRO A 217 9.42 -16.05 -11.71
CA PRO A 217 9.17 -17.02 -10.65
C PRO A 217 8.88 -16.34 -9.31
N MET A 218 8.01 -16.93 -8.50
CA MET A 218 7.63 -16.32 -7.22
C MET A 218 8.68 -16.59 -6.13
N PRO A 219 9.04 -15.57 -5.34
CA PRO A 219 10.13 -15.66 -4.37
C PRO A 219 9.78 -16.50 -3.13
N TYR A 220 8.54 -16.92 -2.97
CA TYR A 220 8.07 -17.77 -1.86
C TYR A 220 7.97 -19.26 -2.22
N TRP A 221 8.24 -19.65 -3.47
CA TRP A 221 8.29 -21.06 -3.82
C TRP A 221 9.49 -21.75 -3.14
N GLU A 222 9.22 -22.87 -2.47
CA GLU A 222 10.23 -23.83 -2.05
C GLU A 222 10.84 -24.52 -3.28
N GLY A 223 12.10 -24.94 -3.16
CA GLY A 223 12.83 -25.59 -4.26
C GLY A 223 14.30 -25.17 -4.31
N ASP A 224 15.02 -25.78 -5.25
CA ASP A 224 16.44 -25.49 -5.45
C ASP A 224 16.59 -24.10 -6.09
N ARG A 225 17.42 -23.26 -5.48
CA ARG A 225 17.76 -21.93 -6.01
C ARG A 225 19.20 -21.94 -6.47
N TYR A 226 19.38 -21.59 -7.72
CA TYR A 226 20.70 -21.42 -8.31
C TYR A 226 20.66 -20.22 -9.27
N TYR A 227 21.84 -19.80 -9.68
CA TYR A 227 22.04 -18.64 -10.52
C TYR A 227 22.68 -19.07 -11.81
N ARG A 228 22.32 -18.41 -12.91
CA ARG A 228 23.05 -18.51 -14.17
C ARG A 228 23.83 -17.24 -14.42
N VAL A 229 25.03 -17.37 -14.97
CA VAL A 229 25.81 -16.25 -15.46
C VAL A 229 25.15 -15.73 -16.75
N GLY A 230 24.40 -14.64 -16.60
CA GLY A 230 23.56 -14.06 -17.65
C GLY A 230 24.30 -13.13 -18.61
N ASP A 231 23.55 -12.49 -19.50
CA ASP A 231 24.08 -11.53 -20.48
C ASP A 231 24.64 -10.24 -19.85
N ASN A 232 24.24 -9.96 -18.60
CA ASN A 232 24.76 -8.83 -17.82
C ASN A 232 26.25 -9.00 -17.45
N ALA A 233 26.73 -10.24 -17.37
CA ALA A 233 28.13 -10.55 -17.09
C ALA A 233 29.01 -10.32 -18.33
N ASN A 234 29.53 -9.11 -18.51
CA ASN A 234 30.29 -8.65 -19.68
C ASN A 234 31.80 -8.57 -19.46
N ASP A 235 32.32 -9.08 -18.34
CA ASP A 235 33.75 -9.04 -18.08
C ASP A 235 34.49 -9.93 -19.07
N LYS A 236 35.59 -9.40 -19.63
CA LYS A 236 36.51 -10.15 -20.48
C LYS A 236 37.70 -10.63 -19.67
N GLN A 237 38.13 -11.87 -19.91
CA GLN A 237 39.38 -12.40 -19.42
C GLN A 237 40.56 -11.56 -19.92
N GLU A 238 41.54 -11.31 -19.06
CA GLU A 238 42.69 -10.47 -19.39
C GLU A 238 43.65 -11.21 -20.32
N VAL A 239 44.09 -10.58 -21.40
CA VAL A 239 45.03 -11.15 -22.38
C VAL A 239 46.42 -10.56 -22.12
N PRO A 240 47.47 -11.36 -21.91
CA PRO A 240 48.84 -10.86 -21.74
C PRO A 240 49.30 -10.03 -22.94
N LEU A 241 49.91 -8.87 -22.68
CA LEU A 241 50.56 -8.06 -23.72
C LEU A 241 51.75 -8.83 -24.34
N PRO A 242 51.95 -8.77 -25.67
CA PRO A 242 53.14 -9.35 -26.31
C PRO A 242 54.43 -8.73 -25.73
N LYS A 243 55.43 -9.55 -25.38
CA LYS A 243 56.75 -9.03 -24.99
C LYS A 243 57.44 -8.45 -26.24
N VAL A 244 57.53 -7.13 -26.33
CA VAL A 244 58.35 -6.44 -27.33
C VAL A 244 59.82 -6.52 -26.88
N PRO A 245 60.77 -7.01 -27.71
CA PRO A 245 62.19 -6.92 -27.40
C PRO A 245 62.65 -5.46 -27.44
N VAL A 246 63.34 -4.99 -26.40
CA VAL A 246 63.96 -3.65 -26.38
C VAL A 246 65.38 -3.76 -26.97
N PRO A 247 65.71 -3.09 -28.10
CA PRO A 247 67.08 -3.00 -28.56
C PRO A 247 67.85 -1.92 -27.77
N PRO A 248 69.16 -2.09 -27.52
CA PRO A 248 69.95 -1.05 -26.86
C PRO A 248 70.14 0.15 -27.79
N LEU A 249 69.55 1.29 -27.46
CA LEU A 249 69.82 2.57 -28.11
C LEU A 249 71.19 3.11 -27.65
N ARG A 250 72.25 2.73 -28.36
CA ARG A 250 73.45 3.55 -28.57
C ARG A 250 74.10 3.07 -29.86
N ASP A 251 74.41 4.02 -30.74
CA ASP A 251 75.25 3.92 -31.96
C ASP A 251 74.57 4.11 -33.33
N ALA A 252 73.26 4.38 -33.40
CA ALA A 252 72.58 4.64 -34.67
C ALA A 252 72.64 6.11 -35.17
N VAL A 253 73.80 6.78 -35.08
CA VAL A 253 73.96 8.14 -35.66
C VAL A 253 75.17 8.29 -36.59
N ASN A 254 76.10 7.33 -36.68
CA ASN A 254 77.25 7.44 -37.59
C ASN A 254 77.61 6.10 -38.25
N ARG A 255 76.71 5.53 -39.06
CA ARG A 255 77.07 4.39 -39.92
C ARG A 255 77.21 4.86 -41.37
N ASP A 256 78.46 5.02 -41.80
CA ASP A 256 78.82 5.29 -43.19
C ASP A 256 78.69 4.00 -44.00
N VAL A 257 77.46 3.75 -44.48
CA VAL A 257 77.08 2.52 -45.19
C VAL A 257 77.90 2.33 -46.48
N LEU A 258 78.36 3.42 -47.10
CA LEU A 258 79.18 3.36 -48.31
C LEU A 258 80.63 3.01 -47.97
N GLY A 259 81.16 3.56 -46.88
CA GLY A 259 82.49 3.20 -46.35
C GLY A 259 82.58 1.76 -45.84
N ASP A 260 81.51 1.22 -45.27
CA ASP A 260 81.45 -0.18 -44.82
C ASP A 260 81.36 -1.16 -46.01
N PHE A 261 80.64 -0.79 -47.08
CA PHE A 261 80.52 -1.61 -48.29
C PHE A 261 81.83 -1.69 -49.10
N ILE A 262 82.57 -0.57 -49.17
CA ILE A 262 83.89 -0.51 -49.83
C ILE A 262 84.94 -1.29 -49.03
N ARG A 263 84.88 -1.25 -47.69
CA ARG A 263 85.82 -1.99 -46.82
C ARG A 263 85.58 -3.50 -46.79
N ASN A 264 84.39 -3.94 -47.21
CA ASN A 264 84.01 -5.34 -47.21
C ASN A 264 84.08 -5.97 -48.63
N ASP A 265 84.97 -5.45 -49.49
CA ASP A 265 85.19 -5.92 -50.87
C ASP A 265 83.91 -6.10 -51.71
N PHE A 266 82.90 -5.24 -51.48
CA PHE A 266 81.58 -5.29 -52.12
C PHE A 266 80.72 -6.52 -51.80
N GLU A 267 81.01 -7.26 -50.73
CA GLU A 267 80.14 -8.35 -50.25
C GLU A 267 79.17 -7.89 -49.15
N LEU A 268 77.89 -8.27 -49.31
CA LEU A 268 76.80 -7.95 -48.38
C LEU A 268 76.86 -8.82 -47.11
N PRO A 269 76.57 -8.28 -45.90
CA PRO A 269 76.54 -9.07 -44.67
C PRO A 269 75.38 -10.09 -44.65
N PRO A 270 75.48 -11.21 -43.89
CA PRO A 270 74.42 -12.20 -43.81
C PRO A 270 73.18 -11.66 -43.06
N GLU A 271 71.99 -12.06 -43.50
CA GLU A 271 70.71 -11.74 -42.83
C GLU A 271 70.57 -12.47 -41.48
N ASP A 272 70.07 -11.75 -40.47
CA ASP A 272 69.78 -12.28 -39.13
C ASP A 272 68.65 -13.35 -39.15
N GLU A 273 68.86 -14.45 -38.42
CA GLU A 273 67.89 -15.55 -38.29
C GLU A 273 66.54 -15.10 -37.71
N ALA A 274 65.45 -15.62 -38.29
CA ALA A 274 64.07 -15.35 -37.85
C ALA A 274 63.76 -15.92 -36.43
N PRO A 275 62.91 -15.25 -35.62
CA PRO A 275 62.59 -15.71 -34.27
C PRO A 275 61.65 -16.93 -34.30
N LYS A 276 61.90 -17.91 -33.41
CA LYS A 276 61.01 -19.07 -33.18
C LYS A 276 59.60 -18.63 -32.76
N GLU A 277 58.58 -19.06 -33.50
CA GLU A 277 57.16 -18.82 -33.19
C GLU A 277 56.72 -19.53 -31.90
N THR A 278 56.17 -18.77 -30.95
CA THR A 278 55.43 -19.28 -29.79
C THR A 278 54.03 -19.78 -30.20
N PRO A 279 53.49 -20.87 -29.61
CA PRO A 279 52.15 -21.36 -29.90
C PRO A 279 51.06 -20.30 -29.67
N PRO A 280 49.97 -20.29 -30.48
CA PRO A 280 48.89 -19.31 -30.32
C PRO A 280 48.15 -19.51 -28.99
N LEU A 281 47.90 -18.39 -28.28
CA LEU A 281 47.16 -18.38 -27.02
C LEU A 281 45.68 -18.79 -27.24
N PRO A 282 45.05 -19.49 -26.29
CA PRO A 282 43.63 -19.82 -26.36
C PRO A 282 42.74 -18.56 -26.33
N PRO A 283 41.53 -18.59 -26.91
CA PRO A 283 40.64 -17.44 -26.98
C PRO A 283 40.15 -17.01 -25.58
N ALA A 284 40.08 -15.70 -25.35
CA ALA A 284 39.64 -15.10 -24.09
C ALA A 284 38.15 -15.37 -23.81
N VAL A 285 37.85 -15.76 -22.58
CA VAL A 285 36.48 -16.03 -22.12
C VAL A 285 35.77 -14.73 -21.69
N THR A 286 34.45 -14.66 -21.93
CA THR A 286 33.57 -13.61 -21.39
C THR A 286 32.63 -14.21 -20.33
N GLY A 287 32.43 -13.53 -19.21
CA GLY A 287 31.66 -14.05 -18.09
C GLY A 287 31.65 -13.11 -16.89
N ILE A 288 31.47 -13.68 -15.69
CA ILE A 288 31.46 -12.95 -14.42
C ILE A 288 32.80 -13.11 -13.70
N ARG A 289 33.37 -12.02 -13.19
CA ARG A 289 34.61 -12.06 -12.40
C ARG A 289 34.40 -12.74 -11.05
N ILE A 290 35.29 -13.65 -10.73
CA ILE A 290 35.40 -14.29 -9.42
C ILE A 290 36.49 -13.57 -8.63
N ARG A 291 36.18 -13.17 -7.40
CA ARG A 291 37.10 -12.49 -6.49
C ARG A 291 37.41 -13.31 -5.25
N ASP A 292 38.57 -13.07 -4.64
CA ASP A 292 38.96 -13.68 -3.37
C ASP A 292 38.12 -13.19 -2.18
N LEU A 293 37.70 -11.93 -2.21
CA LEU A 293 36.85 -11.25 -1.24
C LEU A 293 35.83 -10.34 -1.96
N PRO A 294 34.75 -9.90 -1.30
CA PRO A 294 33.90 -8.83 -1.83
C PRO A 294 34.72 -7.58 -2.18
N ASN A 295 34.65 -7.13 -3.44
CA ASN A 295 35.51 -6.06 -4.01
C ASN A 295 37.03 -6.35 -3.99
N GLY A 296 37.45 -7.60 -3.79
CA GLY A 296 38.86 -8.01 -3.70
C GLY A 296 39.55 -8.21 -5.05
N LYS A 297 40.65 -8.96 -5.07
CA LYS A 297 41.41 -9.27 -6.29
C LYS A 297 40.64 -10.26 -7.17
N ILE A 298 40.73 -10.08 -8.48
CA ILE A 298 40.18 -11.04 -9.45
C ILE A 298 41.07 -12.29 -9.43
N ILE A 299 40.46 -13.43 -9.10
CA ILE A 299 41.13 -14.74 -9.03
C ILE A 299 40.69 -15.68 -10.16
N GLY A 300 39.65 -15.33 -10.89
CA GLY A 300 39.16 -16.11 -12.03
C GLY A 300 37.98 -15.42 -12.72
N ILE A 301 37.47 -16.08 -13.75
CA ILE A 301 36.27 -15.69 -14.47
C ILE A 301 35.39 -16.92 -14.69
N LEU A 302 34.09 -16.83 -14.39
CA LEU A 302 33.13 -17.89 -14.65
C LEU A 302 32.40 -17.58 -15.98
N PRO A 303 32.51 -18.43 -17.02
CA PRO A 303 31.94 -18.15 -18.35
C PRO A 303 30.42 -17.92 -18.33
N ARG A 304 29.90 -17.16 -19.30
CA ARG A 304 28.44 -17.06 -19.54
C ARG A 304 27.79 -18.43 -19.73
N GLY A 305 26.55 -18.55 -19.26
CA GLY A 305 25.80 -19.80 -19.29
C GLY A 305 26.15 -20.78 -18.17
N SER A 306 27.23 -20.54 -17.40
CA SER A 306 27.56 -21.33 -16.21
C SER A 306 26.48 -21.19 -15.14
N GLU A 307 26.25 -22.25 -14.37
CA GLU A 307 25.27 -22.26 -13.28
C GLU A 307 25.97 -22.50 -11.95
N LEU A 308 25.56 -21.75 -10.92
CA LEU A 308 26.16 -21.79 -9.60
C LEU A 308 25.12 -21.68 -8.49
N ILE A 309 25.45 -22.22 -7.32
CA ILE A 309 24.72 -22.05 -6.08
C ILE A 309 25.54 -21.11 -5.21
N VAL A 310 24.91 -20.09 -4.65
CA VAL A 310 25.56 -19.17 -3.71
C VAL A 310 25.25 -19.55 -2.27
N SER A 311 26.13 -19.18 -1.35
CA SER A 311 25.95 -19.40 0.08
C SER A 311 25.09 -18.27 0.67
N ASP A 312 24.04 -18.67 1.39
CA ASP A 312 23.15 -17.84 2.19
C ASP A 312 23.65 -17.62 3.63
N THR A 313 24.71 -18.34 4.03
CA THR A 313 25.26 -18.33 5.39
C THR A 313 26.61 -17.62 5.51
N ASP A 314 27.21 -17.16 4.40
CA ASP A 314 28.51 -16.49 4.44
C ASP A 314 28.41 -15.06 5.01
N GLU A 315 29.00 -14.85 6.18
CA GLU A 315 28.96 -13.58 6.90
C GLU A 315 29.67 -12.43 6.16
N GLN A 316 30.69 -12.72 5.34
CA GLN A 316 31.39 -11.69 4.56
C GLN A 316 30.54 -11.18 3.40
N ALA A 317 29.82 -12.08 2.72
CA ALA A 317 28.83 -11.71 1.71
C ALA A 317 27.65 -10.93 2.32
N LYS A 318 27.10 -11.38 3.46
CA LYS A 318 26.03 -10.66 4.17
C LYS A 318 26.40 -9.25 4.59
N ALA A 319 27.65 -9.04 5.02
CA ALA A 319 28.16 -7.72 5.39
C ALA A 319 28.39 -6.77 4.19
N LYS A 320 28.32 -7.27 2.95
CA LYS A 320 28.60 -6.51 1.72
C LYS A 320 27.46 -6.69 0.69
N PRO A 321 26.44 -5.81 0.72
CA PRO A 321 25.28 -5.91 -0.16
C PRO A 321 25.65 -6.03 -1.64
N GLY A 322 25.07 -7.02 -2.32
CA GLY A 322 25.28 -7.30 -3.75
C GLY A 322 26.42 -8.27 -4.07
N TRP A 323 27.16 -8.77 -3.07
CA TRP A 323 28.13 -9.84 -3.25
C TRP A 323 27.58 -11.16 -2.75
N ALA A 324 27.86 -12.24 -3.49
CA ALA A 324 27.48 -13.59 -3.12
C ALA A 324 28.69 -14.52 -3.21
N LYS A 325 28.85 -15.41 -2.22
CA LYS A 325 29.92 -16.41 -2.24
C LYS A 325 29.45 -17.66 -2.98
N ILE A 326 30.30 -18.20 -3.85
CA ILE A 326 30.01 -19.46 -4.53
C ILE A 326 30.07 -20.59 -3.51
N LYS A 327 28.93 -21.28 -3.31
CA LYS A 327 28.82 -22.51 -2.51
C LYS A 327 29.19 -23.73 -3.36
N ALA A 328 28.70 -23.77 -4.59
CA ALA A 328 28.98 -24.82 -5.56
C ALA A 328 28.78 -24.31 -6.99
N ILE A 329 29.53 -24.87 -7.94
CA ILE A 329 29.29 -24.67 -9.37
C ILE A 329 28.53 -25.90 -9.88
N LYS A 330 27.33 -25.68 -10.41
CA LYS A 330 26.45 -26.73 -10.93
C LYS A 330 26.85 -27.13 -12.34
N SER A 331 27.23 -26.16 -13.16
CA SER A 331 27.73 -26.38 -14.53
C SER A 331 28.64 -25.23 -14.98
N GLY A 332 29.57 -25.52 -15.89
CA GLY A 332 30.62 -24.58 -16.31
C GLY A 332 31.91 -24.73 -15.50
N THR A 333 33.01 -24.21 -16.03
CA THR A 333 34.35 -24.32 -15.42
C THR A 333 34.97 -22.92 -15.27
N PRO A 334 35.44 -22.52 -14.08
CA PRO A 334 36.17 -21.28 -13.91
C PRO A 334 37.41 -21.23 -14.79
N ALA A 335 37.55 -20.16 -15.57
CA ALA A 335 38.79 -19.80 -16.24
C ALA A 335 39.67 -18.95 -15.31
N SER A 336 40.98 -18.96 -15.57
CA SER A 336 41.93 -18.11 -14.85
C SER A 336 41.68 -16.64 -15.17
N ALA A 337 42.12 -15.73 -14.29
CA ALA A 337 41.96 -14.29 -14.50
C ALA A 337 42.65 -13.80 -15.79
N VAL A 338 43.76 -14.45 -16.17
CA VAL A 338 44.62 -14.10 -17.31
C VAL A 338 44.79 -15.31 -18.23
N VAL A 339 44.64 -15.13 -19.54
CA VAL A 339 44.79 -16.19 -20.55
C VAL A 339 46.15 -16.90 -20.43
N GLY A 340 46.15 -18.23 -20.39
CA GLY A 340 47.35 -19.07 -20.33
C GLY A 340 47.94 -19.27 -18.92
N GLN A 341 47.39 -18.62 -17.88
CA GLN A 341 47.79 -18.84 -16.49
C GLN A 341 46.97 -19.97 -15.81
N PRO A 342 47.51 -20.63 -14.77
CA PRO A 342 46.77 -21.62 -14.00
C PRO A 342 45.56 -20.99 -13.30
N VAL A 343 44.45 -21.74 -13.23
CA VAL A 343 43.24 -21.31 -12.51
C VAL A 343 43.51 -21.32 -11.02
N SER A 344 43.08 -20.28 -10.31
CA SER A 344 43.20 -20.23 -8.84
C SER A 344 42.42 -21.39 -8.21
N PRO A 345 43.00 -22.16 -7.28
CA PRO A 345 42.27 -23.21 -6.54
C PRO A 345 41.07 -22.68 -5.75
N HIS A 346 41.05 -21.39 -5.43
CA HIS A 346 39.96 -20.74 -4.69
C HIS A 346 38.82 -20.23 -5.60
N ALA A 347 38.98 -20.27 -6.92
CA ALA A 347 37.97 -19.76 -7.84
C ALA A 347 36.58 -20.43 -7.68
N PRO A 348 36.46 -21.76 -7.44
CA PRO A 348 35.15 -22.39 -7.21
C PRO A 348 34.44 -21.95 -5.93
N TYR A 349 35.12 -21.24 -5.01
CA TYR A 349 34.60 -20.83 -3.69
C TYR A 349 34.72 -19.31 -3.46
N GLY A 350 35.02 -18.56 -4.52
CA GLY A 350 35.20 -17.12 -4.46
C GLY A 350 33.88 -16.34 -4.40
N TYR A 351 33.99 -15.03 -4.58
CA TYR A 351 32.88 -14.08 -4.52
C TYR A 351 32.53 -13.55 -5.92
N VAL A 352 31.24 -13.46 -6.21
CA VAL A 352 30.68 -12.94 -7.46
C VAL A 352 29.66 -11.84 -7.16
N TYR A 353 29.43 -10.95 -8.14
CA TYR A 353 28.47 -9.86 -7.98
C TYR A 353 27.06 -10.32 -8.39
N GLU A 354 26.13 -10.33 -7.42
CA GLU A 354 24.82 -10.96 -7.56
C GLU A 354 23.95 -10.32 -8.66
N LYS A 355 24.10 -9.02 -8.93
CA LYS A 355 23.30 -8.32 -9.96
C LYS A 355 23.63 -8.74 -11.40
N GLU A 356 24.76 -9.39 -11.60
CA GLU A 356 25.15 -9.93 -12.91
C GLU A 356 24.67 -11.38 -13.11
N LEU A 357 23.99 -11.93 -12.10
CA LEU A 357 23.45 -13.28 -12.11
C LEU A 357 21.95 -13.26 -12.34
N ASP A 358 21.48 -14.20 -13.16
CA ASP A 358 20.05 -14.44 -13.37
C ASP A 358 19.58 -15.51 -12.37
N PRO A 359 18.64 -15.20 -11.45
CA PRO A 359 18.12 -16.18 -10.51
C PRO A 359 17.27 -17.22 -11.25
N ILE A 360 17.53 -18.49 -10.98
CA ILE A 360 16.74 -19.62 -11.44
C ILE A 360 16.16 -20.33 -10.23
N VAL A 361 14.84 -20.49 -10.25
CA VAL A 361 14.09 -21.28 -9.27
C VAL A 361 13.68 -22.57 -9.95
N ASP A 362 14.03 -23.70 -9.34
CA ASP A 362 13.50 -25.03 -9.67
C ASP A 362 12.50 -25.41 -8.56
N PRO A 363 11.22 -24.99 -8.69
CA PRO A 363 10.25 -25.09 -7.62
C PRO A 363 9.90 -26.55 -7.32
N LYS A 364 10.02 -26.95 -6.05
CA LYS A 364 9.67 -28.29 -5.54
C LYS A 364 9.16 -28.18 -4.10
N PRO A 365 8.10 -28.93 -3.73
CA PRO A 365 7.33 -29.85 -4.58
C PRO A 365 6.33 -29.11 -5.49
N LEU A 366 5.99 -29.75 -6.61
CA LEU A 366 4.90 -29.35 -7.53
C LEU A 366 3.67 -30.23 -7.28
N ASP A 367 2.49 -29.77 -7.72
CA ASP A 367 1.22 -30.50 -7.67
C ASP A 367 0.71 -30.85 -6.25
N THR A 368 1.34 -30.28 -5.23
CA THR A 368 0.97 -30.50 -3.82
C THR A 368 0.76 -29.17 -3.10
N VAL A 369 -0.05 -29.17 -2.04
CA VAL A 369 -0.15 -28.03 -1.14
C VAL A 369 1.12 -27.93 -0.30
N VAL A 370 1.79 -26.79 -0.39
CA VAL A 370 2.97 -26.46 0.42
C VAL A 370 2.54 -25.50 1.51
N VAL A 371 2.62 -25.95 2.76
CA VAL A 371 2.52 -25.08 3.94
C VAL A 371 3.92 -24.62 4.31
N LEU A 372 4.18 -23.32 4.18
CA LEU A 372 5.51 -22.76 4.42
C LEU A 372 5.87 -22.87 5.89
N LYS A 373 7.00 -23.52 6.19
CA LYS A 373 7.55 -23.57 7.55
C LYS A 373 7.87 -22.17 8.08
N GLN A 374 8.37 -21.32 7.19
CA GLN A 374 8.59 -19.90 7.44
C GLN A 374 7.70 -19.10 6.48
N PRO A 375 6.63 -18.45 6.98
CA PRO A 375 5.78 -17.61 6.14
C PRO A 375 6.60 -16.52 5.43
N TYR A 376 6.22 -16.21 4.19
CA TYR A 376 6.93 -15.24 3.37
C TYR A 376 6.20 -13.88 3.39
N ALA A 377 6.85 -12.85 3.92
CA ALA A 377 6.25 -11.52 4.02
C ALA A 377 5.99 -10.89 2.64
N VAL A 378 4.80 -10.32 2.46
CA VAL A 378 4.37 -9.59 1.26
C VAL A 378 3.77 -8.24 1.66
N LYS A 379 3.93 -7.26 0.78
CA LYS A 379 3.31 -5.94 0.91
C LYS A 379 2.08 -5.82 0.02
N ALA A 380 1.15 -4.98 0.45
CA ALA A 380 0.01 -4.61 -0.38
C ALA A 380 0.51 -4.09 -1.75
N GLY A 381 0.02 -4.67 -2.84
CA GLY A 381 0.44 -4.32 -4.20
C GLY A 381 1.60 -5.14 -4.77
N ASP A 382 2.28 -5.98 -3.98
CA ASP A 382 3.29 -6.92 -4.47
C ASP A 382 2.65 -7.96 -5.40
N VAL A 383 3.35 -8.31 -6.49
CA VAL A 383 2.90 -9.37 -7.40
C VAL A 383 3.11 -10.72 -6.74
N ILE A 384 2.02 -11.48 -6.60
CA ILE A 384 1.96 -12.79 -5.94
C ILE A 384 1.56 -13.92 -6.88
N GLY A 385 1.57 -13.68 -8.19
CA GLY A 385 1.30 -14.70 -9.20
C GLY A 385 0.75 -14.11 -10.48
N TYR A 386 0.41 -14.98 -11.42
CA TYR A 386 -0.25 -14.63 -12.67
C TYR A 386 -1.47 -15.50 -12.88
N LEU A 387 -2.42 -15.02 -13.68
CA LEU A 387 -3.70 -15.71 -13.90
C LEU A 387 -3.45 -17.12 -14.45
N GLY A 388 -4.09 -18.09 -13.80
CA GLY A 388 -4.26 -19.42 -14.32
C GLY A 388 -5.43 -19.48 -15.30
N HIS A 389 -5.73 -20.69 -15.76
CA HIS A 389 -6.85 -20.94 -16.66
C HIS A 389 -7.84 -21.92 -16.01
N TYR A 390 -9.12 -21.73 -16.31
CA TYR A 390 -10.18 -22.62 -15.84
C TYR A 390 -11.23 -22.80 -16.95
N LEU A 391 -11.12 -23.88 -17.70
CA LEU A 391 -12.09 -24.22 -18.74
C LEU A 391 -13.24 -25.01 -18.13
N ARG A 392 -14.46 -24.69 -18.53
CA ARG A 392 -15.67 -25.45 -18.18
C ARG A 392 -15.99 -26.45 -19.28
N TYR A 393 -16.98 -27.29 -19.06
CA TYR A 393 -17.44 -28.22 -20.10
C TYR A 393 -17.83 -27.54 -21.44
N PRO A 394 -18.52 -26.38 -21.48
CA PRO A 394 -18.76 -25.66 -22.73
C PRO A 394 -17.49 -25.23 -23.48
N ASP A 395 -16.39 -25.04 -22.75
CA ASP A 395 -15.09 -24.66 -23.30
C ASP A 395 -14.28 -25.90 -23.77
N ALA A 396 -14.69 -27.11 -23.34
CA ALA A 396 -13.99 -28.37 -23.59
C ALA A 396 -13.94 -28.74 -25.07
N LYS A 397 -12.83 -29.34 -25.51
CA LYS A 397 -12.55 -29.66 -26.92
C LYS A 397 -12.19 -31.13 -27.10
N LEU A 398 -12.46 -31.68 -28.29
CA LEU A 398 -12.00 -33.02 -28.72
C LEU A 398 -10.50 -33.04 -29.07
N LEU A 399 -9.93 -31.86 -29.33
CA LEU A 399 -8.50 -31.69 -29.57
C LEU A 399 -7.81 -31.35 -28.24
N PRO A 400 -6.48 -31.56 -28.12
CA PRO A 400 -5.73 -31.21 -26.92
C PRO A 400 -6.09 -29.80 -26.42
N ALA A 401 -6.50 -29.70 -25.16
CA ALA A 401 -7.03 -28.47 -24.60
C ALA A 401 -5.94 -27.38 -24.60
N LYS A 402 -6.31 -26.15 -24.99
CA LYS A 402 -5.43 -24.97 -24.96
C LYS A 402 -5.87 -24.00 -23.86
N PRO A 403 -4.95 -23.26 -23.23
CA PRO A 403 -5.30 -22.30 -22.19
C PRO A 403 -5.98 -21.07 -22.80
N THR A 404 -7.33 -21.07 -22.78
CA THR A 404 -8.14 -20.03 -23.45
C THR A 404 -9.06 -19.24 -22.53
N ARG A 405 -9.29 -19.68 -21.29
CA ARG A 405 -10.14 -18.99 -20.31
C ARG A 405 -9.33 -18.58 -19.07
N PRO A 406 -8.63 -17.43 -19.10
CA PRO A 406 -7.90 -16.94 -17.93
C PRO A 406 -8.88 -16.54 -16.83
N LEU A 407 -8.61 -16.94 -15.59
CA LEU A 407 -9.53 -16.73 -14.47
C LEU A 407 -8.79 -16.59 -13.13
N LEU A 408 -9.12 -15.54 -12.38
CA LEU A 408 -8.82 -15.41 -10.95
C LEU A 408 -10.12 -15.34 -10.14
N HIS A 409 -10.41 -16.38 -9.38
CA HIS A 409 -11.20 -16.39 -8.16
C HIS A 409 -10.42 -15.81 -6.94
N LEU A 410 -10.91 -14.70 -6.39
CA LEU A 410 -10.39 -14.08 -5.18
C LEU A 410 -11.39 -14.21 -4.05
N GLU A 411 -10.98 -14.81 -2.92
CA GLU A 411 -11.79 -14.96 -1.71
C GLU A 411 -11.07 -14.30 -0.53
N VAL A 412 -11.84 -13.67 0.38
CA VAL A 412 -11.30 -13.07 1.61
C VAL A 412 -12.15 -13.55 2.79
N PHE A 413 -11.53 -14.16 3.79
CA PHE A 413 -12.27 -14.77 4.88
C PHE A 413 -11.57 -14.68 6.23
N ALA A 414 -12.34 -14.76 7.31
CA ALA A 414 -11.86 -14.76 8.69
C ALA A 414 -12.49 -15.87 9.52
N GLY A 415 -11.83 -16.21 10.63
CA GLY A 415 -12.34 -17.20 11.56
C GLY A 415 -13.53 -16.71 12.40
N PRO A 416 -14.04 -17.56 13.31
CA PRO A 416 -15.20 -17.25 14.15
C PRO A 416 -15.01 -16.04 15.08
N GLU A 417 -13.77 -15.59 15.31
CA GLU A 417 -13.46 -14.41 16.13
C GLU A 417 -13.92 -13.08 15.51
N LEU A 418 -14.29 -13.07 14.22
CA LEU A 418 -14.65 -11.86 13.51
C LEU A 418 -15.76 -11.06 14.19
N GLU A 419 -16.83 -11.73 14.62
CA GLU A 419 -17.99 -11.06 15.24
C GLU A 419 -17.56 -10.31 16.51
N ALA A 420 -16.79 -10.98 17.37
CA ALA A 420 -16.24 -10.40 18.59
C ALA A 420 -15.27 -9.24 18.29
N PHE A 421 -14.48 -9.36 17.22
CA PHE A 421 -13.58 -8.31 16.77
C PHE A 421 -14.34 -7.07 16.26
N ILE A 422 -15.36 -7.22 15.41
CA ILE A 422 -16.16 -6.09 14.90
C ILE A 422 -16.87 -5.37 16.05
N LYS A 423 -17.42 -6.12 17.02
CA LYS A 423 -18.02 -5.53 18.22
C LYS A 423 -17.00 -4.67 18.98
N LYS A 424 -15.81 -5.22 19.26
CA LYS A 424 -14.74 -4.49 19.95
C LYS A 424 -14.20 -3.32 19.13
N SER A 425 -14.13 -3.46 17.80
CA SER A 425 -13.75 -2.41 16.86
C SER A 425 -14.68 -1.21 16.97
N ARG A 426 -16.00 -1.45 16.93
CA ARG A 426 -17.02 -0.40 17.06
C ARG A 426 -16.98 0.26 18.44
N GLU A 427 -16.69 -0.50 19.50
CA GLU A 427 -16.48 0.07 20.84
C GLU A 427 -15.22 0.93 20.91
N ARG A 428 -14.11 0.47 20.30
CA ARG A 428 -12.85 1.25 20.21
C ARG A 428 -13.03 2.51 19.38
N ALA A 429 -13.76 2.46 18.27
CA ALA A 429 -14.02 3.61 17.41
C ALA A 429 -14.68 4.77 18.17
N LYS A 430 -15.59 4.49 19.11
CA LYS A 430 -16.22 5.50 19.99
C LYS A 430 -15.25 6.20 20.94
N GLN A 431 -14.09 5.60 21.21
CA GLN A 431 -13.06 6.13 22.10
C GLN A 431 -11.98 6.91 21.33
N LEU A 432 -11.88 6.72 20.02
CA LEU A 432 -10.92 7.42 19.18
C LEU A 432 -11.43 8.83 18.83
N PRO A 433 -10.54 9.76 18.45
CA PRO A 433 -10.96 11.02 17.85
C PRO A 433 -11.94 10.77 16.71
N ALA A 434 -12.97 11.61 16.60
CA ALA A 434 -14.02 11.47 15.59
C ALA A 434 -13.39 11.42 14.18
N SER A 435 -13.44 10.24 13.56
CA SER A 435 -12.97 10.05 12.20
C SER A 435 -14.02 10.57 11.21
N LYS A 436 -13.58 11.42 10.27
CA LYS A 436 -14.42 11.96 9.19
C LYS A 436 -14.06 11.36 7.84
N ALA A 437 -13.81 10.05 7.81
CA ALA A 437 -13.48 9.38 6.57
C ALA A 437 -14.71 9.12 5.68
N PHE A 438 -15.80 8.71 6.33
CA PHE A 438 -17.05 8.36 5.67
C PHE A 438 -18.22 9.21 6.17
N LEU A 439 -19.16 9.44 5.27
CA LEU A 439 -20.50 9.92 5.57
C LEU A 439 -21.48 8.76 5.34
N GLU A 440 -22.11 8.29 6.41
CA GLU A 440 -23.13 7.25 6.35
C GLU A 440 -24.52 7.88 6.42
N ILE A 441 -25.36 7.54 5.43
CA ILE A 441 -26.78 7.90 5.36
C ILE A 441 -27.57 6.61 5.53
N SER A 442 -28.29 6.49 6.65
CA SER A 442 -29.09 5.29 6.94
C SER A 442 -30.44 5.33 6.23
N PRO A 443 -31.07 4.17 5.95
CA PRO A 443 -32.41 4.11 5.39
C PRO A 443 -33.40 4.96 6.22
N GLY A 444 -34.25 5.71 5.54
CA GLY A 444 -35.18 6.67 6.14
C GLY A 444 -34.66 8.11 6.27
N ALA A 445 -33.36 8.35 6.09
CA ALA A 445 -32.80 9.71 6.12
C ALA A 445 -33.36 10.58 4.99
N ARG A 446 -33.89 11.77 5.31
CA ARG A 446 -34.45 12.70 4.31
C ARG A 446 -33.39 13.68 3.84
N LEU A 447 -33.47 14.12 2.58
CA LEU A 447 -32.54 15.10 2.01
C LEU A 447 -33.16 16.50 2.03
N VAL A 448 -32.32 17.53 2.08
CA VAL A 448 -32.74 18.91 1.81
C VAL A 448 -32.63 19.15 0.30
N SER A 449 -33.75 19.08 -0.41
CA SER A 449 -33.82 19.28 -1.87
C SER A 449 -34.20 20.71 -2.26
N ASP A 450 -34.97 21.39 -1.42
CA ASP A 450 -35.57 22.67 -1.76
C ASP A 450 -34.83 23.79 -1.04
N LEU A 451 -34.26 24.70 -1.84
CA LEU A 451 -33.63 25.91 -1.35
C LEU A 451 -34.70 27.00 -1.19
N PRO A 452 -34.58 27.87 -0.16
CA PRO A 452 -35.41 29.07 -0.08
C PRO A 452 -35.13 29.98 -1.28
N GLU A 453 -36.15 30.71 -1.74
CA GLU A 453 -35.96 31.75 -2.76
C GLU A 453 -34.96 32.81 -2.25
N PRO A 454 -34.05 33.31 -3.10
CA PRO A 454 -33.14 34.40 -2.73
C PRO A 454 -33.92 35.65 -2.27
N ASP A 455 -33.61 36.13 -1.06
CA ASP A 455 -34.27 37.29 -0.45
C ASP A 455 -33.46 38.60 -0.60
N GLN A 456 -32.27 38.53 -1.22
CA GLN A 456 -31.40 39.68 -1.48
C GLN A 456 -31.16 39.88 -2.98
N LYS A 457 -31.08 41.14 -3.41
CA LYS A 457 -30.76 41.54 -4.79
C LYS A 457 -29.65 42.59 -4.80
N LEU A 458 -28.48 42.22 -5.32
CA LEU A 458 -27.32 43.08 -5.45
C LEU A 458 -27.32 43.75 -6.83
N GLN A 459 -27.11 45.07 -6.87
CA GLN A 459 -27.15 45.84 -8.11
C GLN A 459 -25.90 45.61 -8.96
N PRO A 460 -25.95 45.85 -10.29
CA PRO A 460 -24.78 45.84 -11.15
C PRO A 460 -23.70 46.84 -10.66
N GLY A 461 -22.44 46.54 -10.92
CA GLY A 461 -21.29 47.36 -10.51
C GLY A 461 -20.84 47.14 -9.05
N THR A 462 -21.39 46.13 -8.37
CA THR A 462 -21.04 45.81 -6.98
C THR A 462 -19.88 44.83 -6.94
N LYS A 463 -18.80 45.16 -6.24
CA LYS A 463 -17.68 44.26 -6.00
C LYS A 463 -18.00 43.34 -4.83
N LEU A 464 -17.85 42.03 -5.02
CA LEU A 464 -18.19 41.02 -4.01
C LEU A 464 -16.91 40.49 -3.37
N VAL A 465 -16.66 40.85 -2.11
CA VAL A 465 -15.44 40.44 -1.39
C VAL A 465 -15.80 39.39 -0.34
N PRO A 466 -15.21 38.17 -0.34
CA PRO A 466 -15.47 37.18 0.69
C PRO A 466 -15.22 37.72 2.11
N VAL A 467 -16.12 37.41 3.03
CA VAL A 467 -15.99 37.79 4.45
C VAL A 467 -14.90 36.96 5.14
N ALA A 468 -14.75 35.68 4.74
CA ALA A 468 -13.70 34.80 5.21
C ALA A 468 -12.67 34.55 4.09
N ALA A 469 -11.38 34.56 4.45
CA ALA A 469 -10.27 34.40 3.49
C ALA A 469 -10.18 32.98 2.90
N ASP A 470 -10.71 31.98 3.61
CA ASP A 470 -10.76 30.56 3.24
C ASP A 470 -12.16 30.11 2.76
N ALA A 471 -13.04 31.06 2.39
CA ALA A 471 -14.41 30.75 1.97
C ALA A 471 -14.41 29.87 0.72
N ASN A 472 -14.73 28.58 0.91
CA ASN A 472 -14.83 27.56 -0.12
C ASN A 472 -16.17 26.80 -0.01
N GLY A 473 -16.62 26.22 -1.12
CA GLY A 473 -17.88 25.49 -1.22
C GLY A 473 -18.84 26.09 -2.24
N LYS A 474 -20.09 25.59 -2.29
CA LYS A 474 -21.09 26.02 -3.27
C LYS A 474 -21.55 27.47 -3.11
N TRP A 475 -21.71 27.93 -1.87
CA TRP A 475 -22.06 29.31 -1.54
C TRP A 475 -21.04 29.91 -0.58
N VAL A 476 -20.78 31.20 -0.74
CA VAL A 476 -19.84 31.95 0.10
C VAL A 476 -20.46 33.26 0.55
N LYS A 477 -20.16 33.65 1.79
CA LYS A 477 -20.62 34.91 2.36
C LYS A 477 -19.71 36.03 1.89
N VAL A 478 -20.27 37.01 1.18
CA VAL A 478 -19.53 38.16 0.63
C VAL A 478 -20.03 39.46 1.23
N GLN A 479 -19.10 40.40 1.44
CA GLN A 479 -19.39 41.80 1.69
C GLN A 479 -19.51 42.51 0.33
N PRO A 480 -20.70 43.00 -0.06
CA PRO A 480 -20.84 43.81 -1.26
C PRO A 480 -20.18 45.18 -1.03
N LYS A 481 -19.50 45.70 -2.05
CA LYS A 481 -18.82 47.00 -2.01
C LYS A 481 -19.06 47.80 -3.29
N THR A 482 -19.26 49.11 -3.18
CA THR A 482 -19.43 50.03 -4.32
C THR A 482 -18.26 51.01 -4.40
N ALA A 483 -17.91 51.43 -5.61
CA ALA A 483 -16.85 52.42 -5.80
C ALA A 483 -17.32 53.80 -5.32
N ALA A 484 -16.47 54.49 -4.56
CA ALA A 484 -16.73 55.86 -4.14
C ALA A 484 -16.75 56.82 -5.37
N PRO A 485 -17.56 57.89 -5.36
CA PRO A 485 -17.52 58.91 -6.41
C PRO A 485 -16.12 59.53 -6.51
N VAL A 486 -15.51 59.47 -7.69
CA VAL A 486 -14.17 60.04 -7.91
C VAL A 486 -14.32 61.53 -8.19
N HIS A 487 -13.83 62.38 -7.29
CA HIS A 487 -13.59 63.81 -7.55
C HIS A 487 -12.08 64.05 -7.57
N GLY A 488 -11.45 63.91 -8.74
CA GLY A 488 -10.01 64.15 -8.92
C GLY A 488 -9.33 63.24 -9.97
N SER A 489 -8.12 63.62 -10.39
CA SER A 489 -7.37 63.19 -11.60
C SER A 489 -7.36 61.68 -11.95
N ARG A 490 -7.23 61.40 -13.26
CA ARG A 490 -7.37 60.12 -13.99
C ARG A 490 -6.46 58.94 -13.56
N HIS A 491 -5.74 59.01 -12.43
CA HIS A 491 -4.80 57.96 -11.98
C HIS A 491 -4.96 57.50 -10.52
N ALA A 492 -6.05 57.86 -9.81
CA ALA A 492 -6.32 57.36 -8.46
C ALA A 492 -6.92 55.93 -8.49
N LYS A 493 -6.40 55.01 -7.65
CA LYS A 493 -7.00 53.67 -7.47
C LYS A 493 -8.42 53.82 -6.89
N PRO A 494 -9.44 53.12 -7.44
CA PRO A 494 -10.81 53.23 -6.93
C PRO A 494 -10.91 52.73 -5.49
N VAL A 495 -11.42 53.57 -4.61
CA VAL A 495 -11.74 53.24 -3.21
C VAL A 495 -13.13 52.60 -3.18
N PHE A 496 -13.25 51.42 -2.59
CA PHE A 496 -14.51 50.68 -2.47
C PHE A 496 -15.01 50.74 -1.03
N ASN A 497 -16.25 51.20 -0.84
CA ASN A 497 -16.91 51.25 0.45
C ASN A 497 -17.93 50.11 0.56
N ASP A 498 -18.17 49.64 1.79
CA ASP A 498 -19.16 48.59 2.04
C ASP A 498 -20.56 49.08 1.66
N ALA A 499 -21.29 48.24 0.92
CA ALA A 499 -22.61 48.52 0.41
C ALA A 499 -23.58 47.45 0.95
N GLY A 500 -24.32 47.80 2.01
CA GLY A 500 -25.27 46.89 2.67
C GLY A 500 -24.61 45.84 3.56
N THR A 501 -25.43 44.91 4.07
CA THR A 501 -24.98 43.81 4.91
C THR A 501 -24.35 42.69 4.09
N PRO A 502 -23.52 41.82 4.69
CA PRO A 502 -23.03 40.62 4.02
C PRO A 502 -24.16 39.74 3.47
N VAL A 503 -23.95 39.15 2.30
CA VAL A 503 -24.93 38.32 1.58
C VAL A 503 -24.27 37.01 1.15
N TRP A 504 -25.00 35.90 1.17
CA TRP A 504 -24.58 34.63 0.58
C TRP A 504 -24.86 34.62 -0.92
N VAL A 505 -23.84 34.28 -1.72
CA VAL A 505 -23.94 34.17 -3.18
C VAL A 505 -23.25 32.88 -3.65
N ASP A 506 -23.49 32.48 -4.91
CA ASP A 506 -22.74 31.38 -5.52
C ASP A 506 -21.24 31.71 -5.51
N ALA A 507 -20.42 30.72 -5.15
CA ALA A 507 -18.99 30.91 -4.95
C ALA A 507 -18.24 31.39 -6.20
N SER A 508 -18.76 31.12 -7.40
CA SER A 508 -18.19 31.63 -8.65
C SER A 508 -18.19 33.16 -8.75
N LEU A 509 -19.03 33.84 -7.96
CA LEU A 509 -19.15 35.31 -7.94
C LEU A 509 -18.19 35.97 -6.94
N ALA A 510 -17.51 35.20 -6.09
CA ALA A 510 -16.53 35.74 -5.14
C ALA A 510 -15.37 36.44 -5.84
N ASN A 511 -14.94 37.58 -5.27
CA ASN A 511 -13.89 38.44 -5.79
C ASN A 511 -14.16 39.02 -7.19
N THR A 512 -15.40 38.94 -7.69
CA THR A 512 -15.80 39.53 -8.97
C THR A 512 -16.56 40.84 -8.76
N THR A 513 -16.76 41.60 -9.85
CA THR A 513 -17.69 42.75 -9.88
C THR A 513 -18.90 42.35 -10.68
N THR A 514 -20.10 42.58 -10.15
CA THR A 514 -21.34 42.17 -10.80
C THR A 514 -21.58 42.99 -12.07
N HIS A 515 -22.00 42.35 -13.16
CA HIS A 515 -22.38 43.01 -14.42
C HIS A 515 -23.90 43.10 -14.61
N ALA A 516 -24.65 42.34 -13.81
CA ALA A 516 -26.10 42.28 -13.78
C ALA A 516 -26.59 42.24 -12.32
N ILE A 517 -27.91 42.25 -12.12
CA ILE A 517 -28.49 42.04 -10.79
C ILE A 517 -28.16 40.61 -10.34
N VAL A 518 -27.55 40.47 -9.17
CA VAL A 518 -27.22 39.17 -8.56
C VAL A 518 -28.17 38.88 -7.41
N SER A 519 -28.82 37.73 -7.46
CA SER A 519 -29.64 37.21 -6.37
C SER A 519 -28.75 36.56 -5.31
N GLY A 520 -29.10 36.74 -4.04
CA GLY A 520 -28.41 36.10 -2.92
C GLY A 520 -29.32 35.91 -1.71
N TRP A 521 -28.76 35.38 -0.64
CA TRP A 521 -29.49 35.11 0.60
C TRP A 521 -28.91 35.88 1.78
N LYS A 522 -29.78 36.39 2.64
CA LYS A 522 -29.37 36.97 3.93
C LYS A 522 -28.78 35.91 4.84
N ASP A 523 -29.48 34.78 4.99
CA ASP A 523 -29.08 33.64 5.80
C ASP A 523 -28.55 32.50 4.93
N PHE A 524 -27.82 31.55 5.52
CA PHE A 524 -27.31 30.41 4.76
C PHE A 524 -28.50 29.59 4.19
N PRO A 525 -28.50 29.22 2.89
CA PRO A 525 -29.71 28.71 2.24
C PRO A 525 -30.10 27.28 2.65
N LEU A 526 -29.25 26.52 3.35
CA LEU A 526 -29.58 25.16 3.80
C LEU A 526 -29.97 25.11 5.28
N ASN A 527 -31.03 24.35 5.57
CA ASN A 527 -31.47 24.05 6.93
C ASN A 527 -32.01 22.62 7.02
N VAL A 528 -31.61 21.88 8.06
CA VAL A 528 -31.99 20.47 8.27
C VAL A 528 -33.50 20.36 8.48
N SER A 529 -34.15 21.37 9.06
CA SER A 529 -35.61 21.39 9.22
C SER A 529 -36.37 21.35 7.89
N ASN A 530 -35.70 21.70 6.79
CA ASN A 530 -36.28 21.67 5.44
C ASN A 530 -36.15 20.29 4.78
N ALA A 531 -35.52 19.31 5.44
CA ALA A 531 -35.40 17.95 4.93
C ALA A 531 -36.79 17.30 4.85
N LYS A 532 -37.23 17.00 3.63
CA LYS A 532 -38.59 16.52 3.34
C LYS A 532 -38.58 15.46 2.25
N GLY A 533 -39.77 14.96 1.92
CA GLY A 533 -39.95 13.88 0.95
C GLY A 533 -39.62 12.50 1.53
N PRO A 534 -39.56 11.46 0.66
CA PRO A 534 -39.24 10.11 1.07
C PRO A 534 -37.80 10.03 1.60
N GLY A 535 -37.58 9.18 2.59
CA GLY A 535 -36.24 8.90 3.12
C GLY A 535 -35.40 8.04 2.16
N ALA A 536 -34.11 7.90 2.44
CA ALA A 536 -33.21 7.01 1.70
C ALA A 536 -33.72 5.57 1.75
N ASP A 537 -33.72 4.86 0.62
CA ASP A 537 -34.12 3.45 0.56
C ASP A 537 -32.95 2.53 0.93
N PHE A 538 -31.71 2.96 0.62
CA PHE A 538 -30.49 2.21 0.87
C PHE A 538 -29.70 2.81 2.05
N ARG A 539 -28.80 1.99 2.60
CA ARG A 539 -27.74 2.46 3.48
C ARG A 539 -26.57 2.90 2.61
N ASP A 540 -26.39 4.20 2.47
CA ASP A 540 -25.34 4.78 1.64
C ASP A 540 -24.10 5.15 2.46
N VAL A 541 -22.93 4.74 1.98
CA VAL A 541 -21.64 5.09 2.61
C VAL A 541 -20.79 5.84 1.59
N PHE A 542 -20.60 7.13 1.82
CA PHE A 542 -19.78 7.96 0.94
C PHE A 542 -18.41 8.20 1.55
N ARG A 543 -17.37 8.27 0.71
CA ARG A 543 -16.08 8.79 1.14
C ARG A 543 -16.13 10.30 1.14
N ILE A 544 -15.84 10.92 2.28
CA ILE A 544 -15.91 12.38 2.42
C ILE A 544 -14.93 13.08 1.46
N ALA A 545 -13.78 12.47 1.20
CA ALA A 545 -12.82 12.96 0.20
C ALA A 545 -13.43 13.15 -1.20
N GLU A 546 -14.40 12.31 -1.59
CA GLU A 546 -15.10 12.42 -2.87
C GLU A 546 -16.20 13.49 -2.84
N LEU A 547 -16.86 13.65 -1.69
CA LEU A 547 -17.94 14.61 -1.48
C LEU A 547 -17.46 16.06 -1.35
N ASN A 548 -16.21 16.28 -0.93
CA ASN A 548 -15.67 17.63 -0.72
C ASN A 548 -15.77 18.53 -1.97
N LYS A 549 -15.75 17.94 -3.17
CA LYS A 549 -15.92 18.67 -4.44
C LYS A 549 -17.30 19.33 -4.59
N ASN A 550 -18.33 18.75 -3.97
CA ASN A 550 -19.71 19.21 -4.00
C ASN A 550 -20.21 19.46 -2.57
N SER A 551 -19.50 20.32 -1.85
CA SER A 551 -19.79 20.65 -0.45
C SER A 551 -20.08 22.14 -0.23
N ALA A 552 -20.72 22.47 0.89
CA ALA A 552 -20.92 23.83 1.36
C ALA A 552 -20.64 23.90 2.87
N LYS A 553 -20.34 25.09 3.37
CA LYS A 553 -20.05 25.33 4.80
C LYS A 553 -20.95 26.45 5.29
N ASP A 554 -21.69 26.19 6.35
CA ASP A 554 -22.59 27.20 6.92
C ASP A 554 -21.85 28.17 7.86
N ASP A 555 -22.58 29.16 8.37
CA ASP A 555 -22.09 30.18 9.29
C ASP A 555 -21.61 29.63 10.64
N LYS A 556 -22.02 28.41 11.01
CA LYS A 556 -21.57 27.69 12.21
C LYS A 556 -20.37 26.78 11.92
N GLY A 557 -19.87 26.77 10.69
CA GLY A 557 -18.77 25.94 10.25
C GLY A 557 -19.14 24.47 10.01
N ARG A 558 -20.43 24.12 10.01
CA ARG A 558 -20.90 22.76 9.70
C ARG A 558 -20.81 22.53 8.20
N ARG A 559 -20.35 21.33 7.82
CA ARG A 559 -20.26 20.93 6.42
C ARG A 559 -21.55 20.29 5.94
N TRP A 560 -21.91 20.67 4.73
CA TRP A 560 -23.03 20.15 3.97
C TRP A 560 -22.49 19.48 2.72
N TYR A 561 -23.01 18.30 2.41
CA TYR A 561 -22.62 17.54 1.23
C TYR A 561 -23.82 17.35 0.33
N TYR A 562 -23.63 17.63 -0.96
CA TYR A 562 -24.61 17.29 -1.97
C TYR A 562 -24.40 15.84 -2.39
N VAL A 563 -25.44 15.03 -2.25
CA VAL A 563 -25.38 13.58 -2.44
C VAL A 563 -26.44 13.12 -3.44
N THR A 564 -26.11 12.08 -4.19
CA THR A 564 -27.04 11.33 -5.04
C THR A 564 -27.22 9.94 -4.45
N ILE A 565 -28.45 9.61 -4.05
CA ILE A 565 -28.84 8.32 -3.47
C ILE A 565 -29.79 7.58 -4.41
N GLY A 566 -29.79 6.25 -4.30
CA GLY A 566 -30.70 5.40 -5.04
C GLY A 566 -32.11 5.39 -4.46
N THR A 567 -33.09 5.14 -5.31
CA THR A 567 -34.45 4.79 -4.90
C THR A 567 -34.74 3.33 -5.25
N LYS A 568 -35.58 2.67 -4.45
CA LYS A 568 -35.97 1.27 -4.69
C LYS A 568 -36.63 1.03 -6.05
N ASP A 569 -37.25 2.06 -6.63
CA ASP A 569 -37.94 2.00 -7.94
C ASP A 569 -36.95 2.18 -9.13
N GLY A 570 -35.64 2.07 -8.89
CA GLY A 570 -34.58 2.22 -9.90
C GLY A 570 -34.20 3.66 -10.24
N GLY A 571 -34.88 4.66 -9.68
CA GLY A 571 -34.56 6.07 -9.83
C GLY A 571 -33.45 6.58 -8.91
N THR A 572 -33.18 7.88 -8.96
CA THR A 572 -32.25 8.58 -8.07
C THR A 572 -32.94 9.71 -7.33
N ARG A 573 -32.38 10.09 -6.19
CA ARG A 573 -32.75 11.28 -5.44
C ARG A 573 -31.50 12.07 -5.09
N GLU A 574 -31.58 13.37 -5.25
CA GLU A 574 -30.46 14.27 -4.98
C GLU A 574 -30.86 15.30 -3.94
N GLY A 575 -29.88 15.75 -3.15
CA GLY A 575 -30.10 16.77 -2.15
C GLY A 575 -28.95 16.90 -1.19
N TRP A 576 -29.12 17.78 -0.22
CA TRP A 576 -28.11 18.11 0.76
C TRP A 576 -28.33 17.36 2.07
N VAL A 577 -27.21 16.95 2.68
CA VAL A 577 -27.15 16.42 4.03
C VAL A 577 -26.11 17.17 4.84
N CYS A 578 -26.41 17.42 6.12
CA CYS A 578 -25.48 18.05 7.04
C CYS A 578 -24.71 16.97 7.82
N GLU A 579 -23.42 17.18 8.05
CA GLU A 579 -22.60 16.26 8.86
C GLU A 579 -22.98 16.26 10.36
N GLN A 580 -23.77 17.24 10.79
CA GLN A 580 -24.19 17.47 12.17
C GLN A 580 -25.70 17.69 12.25
N ASP A 581 -26.32 17.18 13.32
CA ASP A 581 -27.75 17.34 13.64
C ASP A 581 -28.75 16.86 12.57
N HIS A 582 -28.28 16.13 11.55
CA HIS A 582 -29.13 15.60 10.49
C HIS A 582 -29.61 14.19 10.85
N PRO A 583 -30.92 13.96 11.04
CA PRO A 583 -31.43 12.65 11.46
C PRO A 583 -31.00 11.53 10.53
N LEU A 584 -30.50 10.43 11.10
CA LEU A 584 -30.04 9.23 10.38
C LEU A 584 -28.82 9.44 9.46
N VAL A 585 -28.09 10.54 9.62
CA VAL A 585 -26.82 10.82 8.96
C VAL A 585 -25.73 10.93 10.01
N ARG A 586 -24.56 10.33 9.75
CA ARG A 586 -23.39 10.44 10.65
C ARG A 586 -22.08 10.41 9.88
N THR A 587 -21.06 11.07 10.42
CA THR A 587 -19.67 10.85 10.01
C THR A 587 -19.07 9.67 10.80
N CYS A 588 -18.27 8.84 10.15
CA CYS A 588 -17.66 7.68 10.77
C CYS A 588 -16.30 7.31 10.16
N GLY A 589 -15.57 6.43 10.84
CA GLY A 589 -14.29 5.90 10.41
C GLY A 589 -14.37 4.45 9.91
N PRO A 590 -13.26 3.90 9.40
CA PRO A 590 -13.21 2.51 8.92
C PRO A 590 -13.48 1.49 10.04
N TRP A 591 -13.14 1.84 11.28
CA TRP A 591 -13.34 0.99 12.46
C TRP A 591 -14.78 0.97 12.98
N ASP A 592 -15.66 1.83 12.47
CA ASP A 592 -17.12 1.74 12.68
C ASP A 592 -17.76 0.63 11.85
N TRP A 593 -17.07 0.16 10.80
CA TRP A 593 -17.60 -0.76 9.79
C TRP A 593 -18.92 -0.24 9.20
N PRO A 594 -18.93 0.96 8.61
CA PRO A 594 -20.15 1.57 8.07
C PRO A 594 -20.71 0.72 6.92
N GLY A 595 -22.02 0.51 6.90
CA GLY A 595 -22.63 -0.38 5.92
C GLY A 595 -22.52 -1.88 6.22
N PHE A 596 -21.48 -2.33 6.93
CA PHE A 596 -21.22 -3.77 7.07
C PHE A 596 -22.19 -4.50 8.01
N GLU A 597 -22.73 -5.60 7.51
CA GLU A 597 -23.65 -6.48 8.21
C GLU A 597 -23.16 -7.93 8.16
N LEU A 598 -23.29 -8.64 9.30
CA LEU A 598 -22.99 -10.07 9.39
C LEU A 598 -24.25 -10.89 9.15
N VAL A 599 -24.14 -11.92 8.30
CA VAL A 599 -25.22 -12.85 7.98
C VAL A 599 -24.73 -14.28 8.13
N ASP A 600 -25.37 -15.08 8.98
CA ASP A 600 -25.06 -16.50 9.08
C ASP A 600 -25.93 -17.31 8.10
N ASN A 601 -25.28 -17.94 7.13
CA ASN A 601 -25.87 -18.81 6.11
C ASN A 601 -25.34 -20.25 6.20
N SER A 602 -24.69 -20.61 7.31
CA SER A 602 -24.04 -21.93 7.48
C SER A 602 -25.02 -23.10 7.63
N SER A 603 -26.30 -22.82 7.94
CA SER A 603 -27.34 -23.83 8.04
C SER A 603 -27.95 -24.23 6.68
N ILE A 604 -27.73 -23.44 5.63
CA ILE A 604 -28.29 -23.68 4.30
C ILE A 604 -27.36 -24.60 3.51
N LYS A 605 -27.89 -25.74 3.05
CA LYS A 605 -27.09 -26.74 2.34
C LYS A 605 -26.98 -26.41 0.84
N PRO A 606 -25.88 -26.81 0.17
CA PRO A 606 -25.77 -26.69 -1.29
C PRO A 606 -26.93 -27.33 -2.06
N LEU A 607 -27.48 -28.44 -1.55
CA LEU A 607 -28.65 -29.10 -2.14
C LEU A 607 -29.88 -28.19 -2.14
N ASP A 608 -30.16 -27.51 -1.03
CA ASP A 608 -31.31 -26.61 -0.94
C ASP A 608 -31.12 -25.37 -1.83
N MET A 609 -29.88 -24.86 -1.93
CA MET A 609 -29.54 -23.77 -2.86
C MET A 609 -29.77 -24.15 -4.32
N LEU A 610 -29.34 -25.34 -4.74
CA LEU A 610 -29.55 -25.81 -6.11
C LEU A 610 -31.04 -26.02 -6.41
N LYS A 611 -31.80 -26.61 -5.47
CA LYS A 611 -33.25 -26.76 -5.60
C LYS A 611 -33.95 -25.41 -5.73
N ARG A 612 -33.54 -24.41 -4.93
CA ARG A 612 -34.02 -23.04 -5.08
C ARG A 612 -33.72 -22.51 -6.47
N TYR A 613 -32.49 -22.65 -6.96
CA TYR A 613 -32.11 -22.16 -8.28
C TYR A 613 -32.99 -22.76 -9.39
N ILE A 614 -33.19 -24.08 -9.40
CA ILE A 614 -34.07 -24.76 -10.37
C ILE A 614 -35.49 -24.18 -10.31
N TYR A 615 -36.04 -24.00 -9.10
CA TYR A 615 -37.38 -23.44 -8.90
C TYR A 615 -37.49 -21.99 -9.38
N VAL A 616 -36.51 -21.15 -9.03
CA VAL A 616 -36.49 -19.72 -9.31
C VAL A 616 -36.28 -19.45 -10.80
N ALA A 617 -35.36 -20.18 -11.43
CA ALA A 617 -35.05 -20.08 -12.84
C ALA A 617 -36.06 -20.84 -13.73
N GLU A 618 -37.01 -21.56 -13.14
CA GLU A 618 -38.03 -22.37 -13.83
C GLU A 618 -37.40 -23.41 -14.77
N GLN A 619 -36.26 -23.97 -14.38
CA GLN A 619 -35.46 -24.93 -15.17
C GLN A 619 -35.79 -26.38 -14.83
N PHE A 620 -37.07 -26.74 -14.82
CA PHE A 620 -37.54 -28.10 -14.55
C PHE A 620 -37.31 -29.02 -15.76
N LEU A 621 -36.93 -30.27 -15.52
CA LEU A 621 -36.95 -31.30 -16.57
C LEU A 621 -38.39 -31.75 -16.87
N VAL A 622 -38.61 -32.33 -18.05
CA VAL A 622 -39.95 -32.73 -18.55
C VAL A 622 -40.70 -33.66 -17.59
N ASP A 623 -39.97 -34.42 -16.78
CA ASP A 623 -40.46 -35.39 -15.81
C ASP A 623 -40.41 -34.91 -14.35
N GLU A 624 -40.12 -33.62 -14.11
CA GLU A 624 -40.04 -33.03 -12.76
C GLU A 624 -41.30 -32.25 -12.39
N ASP A 625 -41.74 -32.42 -11.15
CA ASP A 625 -42.82 -31.65 -10.58
C ASP A 625 -42.25 -30.45 -9.81
N ARG A 626 -42.77 -29.26 -10.08
CA ARG A 626 -42.42 -28.02 -9.36
C ARG A 626 -42.52 -28.17 -7.84
N THR A 627 -43.47 -28.96 -7.34
CA THR A 627 -43.70 -29.19 -5.91
C THR A 627 -42.51 -29.86 -5.21
N GLU A 628 -41.65 -30.59 -5.94
CA GLU A 628 -40.43 -31.22 -5.39
C GLU A 628 -39.42 -30.19 -4.87
N PHE A 629 -39.42 -29.00 -5.44
CA PHE A 629 -38.44 -27.95 -5.16
C PHE A 629 -38.97 -26.84 -4.24
N GLU A 630 -40.30 -26.74 -4.10
CA GLU A 630 -40.97 -25.62 -3.44
C GLU A 630 -40.57 -25.45 -1.96
N THR A 631 -40.51 -26.55 -1.20
CA THR A 631 -40.13 -26.50 0.22
C THR A 631 -38.70 -25.99 0.42
N SER A 632 -37.75 -26.47 -0.37
CA SER A 632 -36.35 -25.98 -0.31
C SER A 632 -36.27 -24.53 -0.78
N ALA A 633 -36.97 -24.17 -1.87
CA ALA A 633 -37.01 -22.80 -2.37
C ALA A 633 -37.57 -21.82 -1.33
N ALA A 634 -38.69 -22.15 -0.69
CA ALA A 634 -39.29 -21.35 0.38
C ALA A 634 -38.34 -21.20 1.59
N THR A 635 -37.69 -22.30 1.99
CA THR A 635 -36.72 -22.30 3.09
C THR A 635 -35.55 -21.36 2.81
N VAL A 636 -34.97 -21.45 1.61
CA VAL A 636 -33.82 -20.63 1.23
C VAL A 636 -34.23 -19.18 0.97
N ASN A 637 -35.39 -18.91 0.37
CA ASN A 637 -35.91 -17.54 0.20
C ASN A 637 -36.18 -16.84 1.53
N GLY A 638 -36.67 -17.58 2.53
CA GLY A 638 -36.84 -17.10 3.90
C GLY A 638 -35.54 -16.94 4.70
N SER A 639 -34.39 -17.33 4.14
CA SER A 639 -33.10 -17.15 4.81
C SER A 639 -32.72 -15.66 4.91
N ALA A 640 -31.95 -15.33 5.96
CA ALA A 640 -31.49 -13.96 6.18
C ALA A 640 -30.67 -13.40 5.00
N LEU A 641 -29.91 -14.27 4.31
CA LEU A 641 -29.12 -13.89 3.15
C LEU A 641 -30.01 -13.49 1.97
N ILE A 642 -30.92 -14.38 1.54
CA ILE A 642 -31.77 -14.11 0.36
C ILE A 642 -32.70 -12.94 0.64
N THR A 643 -33.35 -12.87 1.80
CA THR A 643 -34.23 -11.74 2.15
C THR A 643 -33.48 -10.39 2.16
N LYS A 644 -32.19 -10.37 2.52
CA LYS A 644 -31.37 -9.15 2.45
C LYS A 644 -31.00 -8.79 1.02
N LEU A 645 -30.61 -9.78 0.21
CA LEU A 645 -30.29 -9.57 -1.20
C LEU A 645 -31.54 -9.10 -1.97
N GLU A 646 -32.68 -9.75 -1.81
CA GLU A 646 -33.94 -9.37 -2.46
C GLU A 646 -34.26 -7.89 -2.20
N LYS A 647 -34.22 -7.46 -0.93
CA LYS A 647 -34.43 -6.05 -0.56
C LYS A 647 -33.43 -5.07 -1.18
N ALA A 648 -32.23 -5.54 -1.50
CA ALA A 648 -31.12 -4.70 -1.93
C ALA A 648 -30.94 -4.64 -3.45
N ILE A 649 -31.25 -5.73 -4.18
CA ILE A 649 -30.83 -5.90 -5.57
C ILE A 649 -31.90 -6.48 -6.50
N ASP A 650 -33.09 -6.84 -6.00
CA ASP A 650 -34.21 -7.29 -6.85
C ASP A 650 -34.74 -6.13 -7.71
N ALA A 651 -34.16 -6.00 -8.91
CA ALA A 651 -34.38 -4.87 -9.81
C ALA A 651 -35.65 -5.03 -10.67
N ASN A 652 -36.13 -6.26 -10.87
CA ASN A 652 -37.32 -6.55 -11.67
C ASN A 652 -38.59 -6.75 -10.80
N HIS A 653 -38.42 -6.79 -9.48
CA HIS A 653 -39.47 -6.98 -8.47
C HIS A 653 -40.24 -8.30 -8.62
N ASP A 654 -39.58 -9.35 -9.13
CA ASP A 654 -40.15 -10.69 -9.24
C ASP A 654 -39.96 -11.52 -7.96
N GLY A 655 -39.30 -10.98 -6.93
CA GLY A 655 -39.01 -11.64 -5.66
C GLY A 655 -37.93 -12.71 -5.77
N LYS A 656 -37.17 -12.74 -6.87
CA LYS A 656 -36.17 -13.76 -7.19
C LYS A 656 -34.79 -13.13 -7.36
N VAL A 657 -33.88 -13.38 -6.42
CA VAL A 657 -32.46 -13.00 -6.60
C VAL A 657 -31.76 -13.94 -7.58
N THR A 658 -31.25 -13.38 -8.67
CA THR A 658 -30.51 -14.04 -9.76
C THR A 658 -29.08 -13.50 -9.95
N ALA A 659 -28.24 -14.26 -10.65
CA ALA A 659 -26.89 -13.82 -11.02
C ALA A 659 -26.87 -12.59 -11.94
N GLN A 660 -27.90 -12.42 -12.78
CA GLN A 660 -28.01 -11.26 -13.65
C GLN A 660 -28.29 -9.97 -12.86
N GLU A 661 -29.03 -10.06 -11.77
CA GLU A 661 -29.25 -8.94 -10.84
C GLU A 661 -28.00 -8.65 -10.02
N LEU A 662 -27.29 -9.67 -9.57
CA LEU A 662 -25.99 -9.48 -8.92
C LEU A 662 -25.00 -8.76 -9.85
N LYS A 663 -24.95 -9.16 -11.12
CA LYS A 663 -24.14 -8.50 -12.14
C LYS A 663 -24.52 -7.02 -12.29
N ARG A 664 -25.81 -6.71 -12.47
CA ARG A 664 -26.31 -5.33 -12.59
C ARG A 664 -26.12 -4.50 -11.32
N ALA A 665 -26.26 -5.11 -10.15
CA ALA A 665 -26.10 -4.45 -8.87
C ALA A 665 -24.70 -3.84 -8.70
N GLN A 666 -23.67 -4.44 -9.31
CA GLN A 666 -22.30 -3.93 -9.26
C GLN A 666 -22.06 -2.64 -10.07
N GLU A 667 -22.95 -2.31 -11.02
CA GLU A 667 -22.82 -1.12 -11.88
C GLU A 667 -23.12 0.18 -11.12
N THR A 668 -23.93 0.08 -10.06
CA THR A 668 -24.52 1.21 -9.35
C THR A 668 -24.08 1.24 -7.88
N ARG A 669 -23.68 2.41 -7.38
CA ARG A 669 -23.01 2.54 -6.06
C ARG A 669 -23.79 1.94 -4.90
N TRP A 670 -25.07 2.30 -4.72
CA TRP A 670 -25.85 1.86 -3.56
C TRP A 670 -26.14 0.36 -3.55
N THR A 671 -26.45 -0.23 -4.71
CA THR A 671 -26.64 -1.69 -4.84
C THR A 671 -25.30 -2.44 -4.72
N ALA A 672 -24.22 -1.90 -5.27
CA ALA A 672 -22.88 -2.46 -5.14
C ALA A 672 -22.39 -2.43 -3.68
N GLN A 673 -22.70 -1.37 -2.94
CA GLN A 673 -22.41 -1.27 -1.50
C GLN A 673 -23.28 -2.21 -0.68
N ALA A 674 -24.58 -2.31 -0.99
CA ALA A 674 -25.45 -3.26 -0.33
C ALA A 674 -24.97 -4.71 -0.52
N LEU A 675 -24.40 -5.03 -1.68
CA LEU A 675 -23.79 -6.33 -1.95
C LEU A 675 -22.44 -6.52 -1.23
N SER A 676 -21.53 -5.56 -1.39
CA SER A 676 -20.14 -5.69 -0.93
C SER A 676 -19.93 -5.46 0.57
N HIS A 677 -20.95 -4.97 1.28
CA HIS A 677 -20.92 -4.80 2.73
C HIS A 677 -21.62 -5.93 3.50
N ILE A 678 -22.16 -6.94 2.82
CA ILE A 678 -22.62 -8.16 3.51
C ILE A 678 -21.41 -9.07 3.73
N VAL A 679 -21.21 -9.52 4.97
CA VAL A 679 -20.23 -10.54 5.33
C VAL A 679 -21.00 -11.80 5.71
N VAL A 680 -20.76 -12.88 4.99
CA VAL A 680 -21.57 -14.10 5.11
C VAL A 680 -20.76 -15.22 5.74
N ARG A 681 -21.29 -15.85 6.78
CA ARG A 681 -20.76 -17.12 7.26
C ARG A 681 -21.37 -18.25 6.47
N CYS A 682 -20.54 -19.01 5.77
CA CYS A 682 -21.01 -20.16 5.00
C CYS A 682 -19.88 -21.17 4.81
N GLU A 683 -20.25 -22.39 4.47
CA GLU A 683 -19.29 -23.46 4.24
C GLU A 683 -18.45 -23.17 2.98
N SER A 684 -17.13 -23.22 3.09
CA SER A 684 -16.20 -22.99 1.99
C SER A 684 -16.28 -24.11 0.95
N GLU A 685 -16.16 -23.75 -0.33
CA GLU A 685 -16.12 -24.72 -1.43
C GLU A 685 -14.82 -25.55 -1.42
N TRP A 686 -13.78 -25.02 -0.79
CA TRP A 686 -12.42 -25.56 -0.78
C TRP A 686 -12.16 -26.60 0.31
N GLY A 687 -13.18 -26.96 1.10
CA GLY A 687 -13.12 -27.94 2.18
C GLY A 687 -14.48 -28.57 2.51
N GLY A 688 -14.55 -29.34 3.60
CA GLY A 688 -15.78 -30.01 4.06
C GLY A 688 -16.08 -31.33 3.37
N GLY A 689 -15.11 -31.85 2.60
CA GLY A 689 -15.23 -33.11 1.87
C GLY A 689 -16.20 -33.08 0.68
N LEU A 690 -16.38 -34.24 0.04
CA LEU A 690 -17.18 -34.38 -1.18
C LEU A 690 -18.67 -34.66 -0.93
N GLY A 691 -19.05 -35.10 0.28
CA GLY A 691 -20.41 -35.57 0.56
C GLY A 691 -21.51 -34.55 0.27
N LYS A 692 -21.24 -33.25 0.51
CA LYS A 692 -22.20 -32.17 0.19
C LYS A 692 -22.45 -32.00 -1.32
N TRP A 693 -21.44 -32.31 -2.14
CA TRP A 693 -21.52 -32.27 -3.60
C TRP A 693 -22.13 -33.57 -4.15
N GLU A 694 -21.78 -34.72 -3.56
CA GLU A 694 -22.39 -36.01 -3.90
C GLU A 694 -23.90 -36.01 -3.65
N ALA A 695 -24.38 -35.32 -2.62
CA ALA A 695 -25.80 -35.14 -2.33
C ALA A 695 -26.59 -34.48 -3.48
N LEU A 696 -25.93 -33.78 -4.41
CA LEU A 696 -26.56 -33.18 -5.59
C LEU A 696 -26.80 -34.18 -6.72
N SER A 697 -26.14 -35.34 -6.70
CA SER A 697 -26.17 -36.33 -7.79
C SER A 697 -27.57 -36.76 -8.22
N PRO A 698 -28.56 -36.98 -7.33
CA PRO A 698 -29.91 -37.35 -7.74
C PRO A 698 -30.60 -36.32 -8.64
N LEU A 699 -30.26 -35.02 -8.49
CA LEU A 699 -30.85 -33.94 -9.29
C LEU A 699 -30.26 -33.82 -10.70
N MET A 700 -29.12 -34.46 -10.97
CA MET A 700 -28.40 -34.27 -12.23
C MET A 700 -28.94 -35.12 -13.38
N LYS A 701 -29.68 -36.19 -13.07
CA LYS A 701 -30.33 -37.10 -14.04
C LYS A 701 -29.46 -37.43 -15.27
N LYS A 702 -29.84 -36.94 -16.46
CA LYS A 702 -29.13 -37.18 -17.74
C LYS A 702 -27.73 -36.58 -17.78
N LEU A 703 -27.45 -35.59 -16.92
CA LEU A 703 -26.16 -34.92 -16.76
C LEU A 703 -25.34 -35.51 -15.60
N LEU A 704 -25.76 -36.62 -14.99
CA LEU A 704 -25.05 -37.24 -13.87
C LEU A 704 -23.59 -37.57 -14.23
N TRP A 705 -23.32 -38.00 -15.46
CA TRP A 705 -21.96 -38.27 -15.89
C TRP A 705 -21.08 -37.02 -15.93
N LEU A 706 -21.65 -35.89 -16.37
CA LEU A 706 -20.98 -34.60 -16.39
C LEU A 706 -20.72 -34.10 -14.96
N TRP A 707 -21.71 -34.28 -14.08
CA TRP A 707 -21.59 -33.95 -12.67
C TRP A 707 -20.54 -34.80 -11.94
N LYS A 708 -20.42 -36.09 -12.26
CA LYS A 708 -19.37 -36.95 -11.68
C LYS A 708 -17.97 -36.46 -12.04
N ALA A 709 -17.76 -36.01 -13.28
CA ALA A 709 -16.51 -35.37 -13.69
C ALA A 709 -16.28 -34.06 -12.90
N GLU A 710 -17.35 -33.30 -12.64
CA GLU A 710 -17.24 -32.09 -11.81
C GLU A 710 -16.90 -32.39 -10.34
N ILE A 711 -17.49 -33.42 -9.73
CA ILE A 711 -17.13 -33.85 -8.36
C ILE A 711 -15.65 -34.23 -8.29
N GLU A 712 -15.13 -34.95 -9.28
CA GLU A 712 -13.71 -35.30 -9.35
C GLU A 712 -12.83 -34.04 -9.39
N ARG A 713 -13.19 -33.08 -10.24
CA ARG A 713 -12.52 -31.79 -10.34
C ARG A 713 -12.58 -31.00 -9.02
N ILE A 714 -13.75 -30.92 -8.38
CA ILE A 714 -13.93 -30.27 -7.08
C ILE A 714 -13.02 -30.92 -6.03
N GLY A 715 -12.92 -32.26 -6.00
CA GLY A 715 -12.03 -32.97 -5.10
C GLY A 715 -10.56 -32.60 -5.28
N LYS A 716 -10.11 -32.40 -6.52
CA LYS A 716 -8.76 -31.91 -6.84
C LYS A 716 -8.55 -30.44 -6.44
N LEU A 717 -9.61 -29.64 -6.39
CA LEU A 717 -9.55 -28.24 -5.97
C LEU A 717 -9.52 -28.08 -4.45
N GLN A 718 -10.07 -29.01 -3.66
CA GLN A 718 -10.07 -28.91 -2.20
C GLN A 718 -8.66 -28.94 -1.60
N TRP A 719 -8.40 -28.02 -0.66
CA TRP A 719 -7.11 -27.87 0.03
C TRP A 719 -7.24 -27.47 1.50
N TRP A 720 -8.44 -27.14 1.98
CA TRP A 720 -8.68 -26.54 3.29
C TRP A 720 -8.07 -27.35 4.45
N GLU A 721 -8.31 -28.66 4.46
CA GLU A 721 -7.87 -29.57 5.51
C GLU A 721 -6.33 -29.63 5.60
N GLN A 722 -5.65 -29.45 4.48
CA GLN A 722 -4.18 -29.54 4.37
C GLN A 722 -3.46 -28.36 5.02
N VAL A 723 -4.14 -27.22 5.21
CA VAL A 723 -3.55 -26.01 5.80
C VAL A 723 -4.06 -25.71 7.20
N THR A 724 -4.88 -26.59 7.78
CA THR A 724 -5.44 -26.38 9.13
C THR A 724 -4.37 -26.22 10.21
N SER A 725 -3.12 -26.66 9.99
CA SER A 725 -1.99 -26.47 10.90
C SER A 725 -1.49 -25.02 10.97
N VAL A 726 -1.83 -24.16 10.00
CA VAL A 726 -1.44 -22.75 9.97
C VAL A 726 -2.01 -22.00 11.17
N GLU A 727 -1.15 -21.26 11.86
CA GLU A 727 -1.54 -20.49 13.04
C GLU A 727 -2.58 -19.41 12.68
N GLY A 728 -3.72 -19.42 13.38
CA GLY A 728 -4.85 -18.52 13.17
C GLY A 728 -5.81 -18.95 12.06
N PHE A 729 -5.51 -20.03 11.31
CA PHE A 729 -6.39 -20.52 10.26
C PHE A 729 -7.65 -21.19 10.84
N PRO A 730 -8.86 -20.97 10.28
CA PRO A 730 -10.08 -21.57 10.80
C PRO A 730 -10.05 -23.10 10.64
N LYS A 731 -10.29 -23.82 11.73
CA LYS A 731 -10.25 -25.30 11.72
C LYS A 731 -11.42 -25.91 10.97
N GLU A 732 -12.60 -25.33 11.18
CA GLU A 732 -13.82 -25.72 10.48
C GLU A 732 -13.92 -24.97 9.15
N PRO A 733 -14.44 -25.59 8.08
CA PRO A 733 -14.60 -24.97 6.77
C PRO A 733 -15.81 -24.02 6.72
N ASN A 734 -16.17 -23.38 7.83
CA ASN A 734 -17.30 -22.45 7.96
C ASN A 734 -16.85 -21.03 8.36
N PRO A 735 -15.96 -20.37 7.58
CA PRO A 735 -15.45 -19.05 7.91
C PRO A 735 -16.49 -17.95 7.60
N TRP A 736 -16.18 -16.73 8.01
CA TRP A 736 -16.85 -15.51 7.56
C TRP A 736 -16.19 -14.99 6.29
N HIS A 737 -16.97 -14.82 5.22
CA HIS A 737 -16.50 -14.37 3.90
C HIS A 737 -16.83 -12.91 3.68
N PHE A 738 -15.83 -12.13 3.28
CA PHE A 738 -15.97 -10.74 2.87
C PHE A 738 -16.00 -10.62 1.35
N HIS A 739 -16.76 -9.67 0.84
CA HIS A 739 -16.55 -9.20 -0.53
C HIS A 739 -15.15 -8.55 -0.63
N PRO A 740 -14.24 -9.03 -1.50
CA PRO A 740 -12.85 -8.54 -1.51
C PRO A 740 -12.72 -7.05 -1.81
N VAL A 741 -13.50 -6.52 -2.77
CA VAL A 741 -13.52 -5.07 -3.06
C VAL A 741 -14.09 -4.25 -1.91
N GLY A 742 -15.06 -4.78 -1.15
CA GLY A 742 -15.73 -4.07 -0.06
C GLY A 742 -14.80 -3.86 1.13
N ILE A 743 -14.11 -4.93 1.58
CA ILE A 743 -13.17 -4.83 2.71
C ILE A 743 -11.97 -3.95 2.37
N VAL A 744 -11.41 -4.07 1.16
CA VAL A 744 -10.36 -3.16 0.67
C VAL A 744 -10.91 -1.74 0.66
N GLY A 745 -12.08 -1.49 0.08
CA GLY A 745 -12.68 -0.14 0.02
C GLY A 745 -12.94 0.52 1.37
N ASN A 746 -13.20 -0.27 2.42
CA ASN A 746 -13.41 0.26 3.78
C ASN A 746 -12.11 0.79 4.41
N PHE A 747 -11.01 0.05 4.28
CA PHE A 747 -9.75 0.37 4.95
C PHE A 747 -8.69 1.02 4.05
N MET A 748 -8.80 0.83 2.74
CA MET A 748 -8.05 1.55 1.71
C MET A 748 -8.65 2.94 1.53
N GLN A 749 -8.65 3.67 2.62
CA GLN A 749 -8.70 5.10 2.55
C GLN A 749 -7.33 5.50 2.09
N ARG A 750 -7.25 6.38 1.09
CA ARG A 750 -6.08 7.24 1.04
C ARG A 750 -5.93 7.74 2.47
N CYS A 751 -4.83 7.40 3.15
CA CYS A 751 -4.42 8.21 4.28
C CYS A 751 -4.61 9.66 3.80
N GLN A 752 -4.87 10.58 4.71
CA GLN A 752 -4.75 12.00 4.36
C GLN A 752 -3.35 12.36 3.76
N ASN A 753 -2.46 11.37 3.54
CA ASN A 753 -1.16 11.34 2.84
C ASN A 753 -1.20 11.40 1.29
N ASP A 754 -2.36 11.38 0.61
CA ASP A 754 -2.38 11.83 -0.80
C ASP A 754 -2.26 13.35 -0.93
N CYS A 755 -1.99 14.01 0.18
CA CYS A 755 -1.69 15.42 0.22
C CYS A 755 -0.28 15.77 -0.24
N ILE A 756 0.64 14.82 -0.43
CA ILE A 756 2.02 15.13 -0.81
C ILE A 756 2.43 14.26 -1.99
N ASN A 757 2.73 14.86 -3.14
CA ASN A 757 3.45 14.19 -4.20
C ASN A 757 4.95 14.18 -3.85
N TYR A 758 5.38 13.13 -3.16
CA TYR A 758 6.75 12.97 -2.67
C TYR A 758 7.81 12.92 -3.78
N ASP A 759 7.44 12.51 -5.00
CA ASP A 759 8.41 12.32 -6.08
C ASP A 759 9.06 13.63 -6.53
N VAL A 760 8.33 14.75 -6.42
CA VAL A 760 8.91 16.07 -6.69
C VAL A 760 9.76 16.60 -5.53
N MET A 761 9.74 15.92 -4.38
CA MET A 761 10.39 16.35 -3.13
C MET A 761 11.70 15.64 -2.82
N TYR A 762 12.05 14.53 -3.46
CA TYR A 762 13.30 13.82 -3.12
C TYR A 762 14.55 14.54 -3.58
N ALA A 763 15.50 14.71 -2.66
CA ALA A 763 16.73 15.46 -2.90
C ALA A 763 17.81 14.52 -3.41
N PRO A 764 18.52 14.90 -4.49
CA PRO A 764 19.65 14.13 -4.95
C PRO A 764 20.81 14.27 -3.96
N ARG A 765 21.71 13.31 -4.02
CA ARG A 765 22.96 13.33 -3.26
C ARG A 765 23.81 14.55 -3.63
N GLY A 766 24.01 15.46 -2.68
CA GLY A 766 24.88 16.63 -2.81
C GLY A 766 26.37 16.27 -2.73
N PRO A 767 27.28 17.17 -3.13
CA PRO A 767 28.73 16.92 -3.21
C PRO A 767 29.35 16.58 -1.84
N ALA A 768 30.49 15.87 -1.85
CA ALA A 768 31.27 15.58 -0.64
C ALA A 768 32.30 16.70 -0.38
N TYR A 769 32.64 16.91 0.88
CA TYR A 769 33.80 17.73 1.26
C TYR A 769 35.09 16.92 1.14
N ARG A 770 36.17 17.58 0.73
CA ARG A 770 37.52 17.02 0.81
C ARG A 770 38.04 17.08 2.24
N ASP A 771 38.99 16.22 2.57
CA ASP A 771 39.55 16.11 3.93
C ASP A 771 40.12 17.44 4.46
N ASP A 772 40.76 18.24 3.60
CA ASP A 772 41.32 19.55 3.96
C ASP A 772 40.28 20.65 4.16
N GLN A 773 39.04 20.42 3.71
CA GLN A 773 37.90 21.29 3.95
C GLN A 773 37.18 20.93 5.27
N ILE A 774 37.38 19.72 5.78
CA ILE A 774 36.72 19.26 7.00
C ILE A 774 37.44 19.84 8.21
N LYS A 775 36.77 20.73 8.93
CA LYS A 775 37.29 21.34 10.15
C LYS A 775 37.19 20.36 11.30
N SER A 776 38.13 20.41 12.24
CA SER A 776 38.19 19.47 13.36
C SER A 776 36.97 19.52 14.28
N TYR A 777 36.29 20.67 14.36
CA TYR A 777 35.05 20.88 15.11
C TYR A 777 33.78 20.51 14.33
N SER A 778 33.92 20.01 13.10
CA SER A 778 32.78 19.55 12.30
C SER A 778 32.29 18.18 12.76
N HIS A 779 30.99 17.95 12.65
CA HIS A 779 30.38 16.65 12.89
C HIS A 779 30.42 15.71 11.67
N TYR A 780 31.07 16.12 10.59
CA TYR A 780 31.12 15.38 9.33
C TYR A 780 31.80 14.01 9.43
N ASN A 781 32.72 13.85 10.38
CA ASN A 781 33.41 12.58 10.61
C ASN A 781 32.83 11.79 11.79
N VAL A 782 31.74 12.26 12.40
CA VAL A 782 31.05 11.52 13.46
C VAL A 782 30.38 10.30 12.85
N ALA A 783 30.63 9.13 13.43
CA ALA A 783 30.05 7.87 12.97
C ALA A 783 28.52 7.94 12.95
N ILE A 784 27.91 7.40 11.90
CA ILE A 784 26.45 7.34 11.77
C ILE A 784 25.94 6.17 12.60
N ASP A 785 24.92 6.44 13.41
CA ASP A 785 24.21 5.41 14.14
C ASP A 785 23.28 4.64 13.20
N ASN A 786 23.63 3.40 12.90
CA ASN A 786 22.82 2.55 12.01
C ASN A 786 21.96 1.56 12.80
N SER A 787 21.64 1.89 14.06
CA SER A 787 20.79 1.05 14.90
C SER A 787 19.45 0.76 14.21
N PRO A 788 18.99 -0.52 14.20
CA PRO A 788 17.77 -0.91 13.52
C PRO A 788 16.55 -0.07 13.96
N GLY A 789 15.79 0.44 13.00
CA GLY A 789 14.59 1.26 13.24
C GLY A 789 14.83 2.77 13.32
N ARG A 790 16.09 3.24 13.34
CA ARG A 790 16.44 4.66 13.25
C ARG A 790 16.38 5.14 11.78
N LEU A 791 15.84 6.33 11.54
CA LEU A 791 15.92 6.99 10.23
C LEU A 791 17.34 7.52 10.05
N ALA A 792 18.19 6.75 9.37
CA ALA A 792 19.61 7.07 9.20
C ALA A 792 19.95 7.39 7.74
N GLY A 793 20.80 8.40 7.54
CA GLY A 793 21.40 8.73 6.25
C GLY A 793 22.47 7.72 5.83
N ASN A 794 22.69 7.60 4.52
CA ASN A 794 23.77 6.78 3.97
C ASN A 794 25.15 7.44 4.18
N SER A 795 25.18 8.76 4.36
CA SER A 795 26.37 9.49 4.78
C SER A 795 25.99 10.80 5.46
N ARG A 796 27.02 11.58 5.84
CA ARG A 796 26.85 12.96 6.32
C ARG A 796 26.55 13.97 5.20
N ARG A 797 26.41 13.54 3.94
CA ARG A 797 26.18 14.44 2.81
C ARG A 797 24.70 14.81 2.71
N HIS A 798 24.45 16.05 2.29
CA HIS A 798 23.13 16.50 1.85
C HIS A 798 22.48 15.51 0.87
N GLY A 799 21.21 15.17 1.08
CA GLY A 799 20.40 14.32 0.19
C GLY A 799 20.84 12.85 0.11
N ASP A 800 21.92 12.47 0.79
CA ASP A 800 22.47 11.10 0.76
C ASP A 800 21.75 10.20 1.77
N ALA A 801 20.44 10.09 1.58
CA ALA A 801 19.54 9.23 2.33
C ALA A 801 18.60 8.53 1.34
N SER A 802 18.15 7.32 1.67
CA SER A 802 17.17 6.62 0.83
C SER A 802 15.87 7.41 0.73
N HIS A 803 15.10 7.24 -0.34
CA HIS A 803 13.79 7.89 -0.46
C HIS A 803 12.84 7.52 0.70
N ALA A 804 12.98 6.33 1.30
CA ALA A 804 12.23 5.95 2.48
C ALA A 804 12.62 6.76 3.72
N VAL A 805 13.92 7.04 3.90
CA VAL A 805 14.42 7.89 4.99
C VAL A 805 14.05 9.35 4.74
N GLN A 806 14.19 9.83 3.49
CA GLN A 806 13.76 11.17 3.12
C GLN A 806 12.24 11.34 3.30
N ARG A 807 11.43 10.36 2.89
CA ARG A 807 9.98 10.33 3.14
C ARG A 807 9.67 10.33 4.63
N GLY A 808 10.32 9.47 5.41
CA GLY A 808 10.15 9.45 6.86
C GLY A 808 10.52 10.78 7.52
N ALA A 809 11.57 11.44 7.05
CA ALA A 809 11.94 12.79 7.50
C ALA A 809 10.90 13.84 7.09
N ILE A 810 10.40 13.79 5.85
CA ILE A 810 9.30 14.65 5.36
C ILE A 810 8.06 14.45 6.24
N ASP A 811 7.68 13.21 6.51
CA ASP A 811 6.51 12.88 7.34
C ASP A 811 6.68 13.36 8.78
N LEU A 812 7.87 13.21 9.37
CA LEU A 812 8.18 13.74 10.70
C LEU A 812 8.19 15.27 10.73
N ILE A 813 8.64 15.93 9.67
CA ILE A 813 8.57 17.40 9.55
C ILE A 813 7.12 17.85 9.43
N VAL A 814 6.29 17.15 8.67
CA VAL A 814 4.85 17.43 8.55
C VAL A 814 4.14 17.19 9.87
N GLU A 815 4.47 16.11 10.57
CA GLU A 815 3.97 15.81 11.92
C GLU A 815 4.40 16.90 12.91
N ALA A 816 5.66 17.31 12.91
CA ALA A 816 6.16 18.38 13.77
C ALA A 816 5.49 19.72 13.43
N ALA A 817 5.35 20.06 12.14
CA ALA A 817 4.66 21.26 11.69
C ALA A 817 3.20 21.28 12.16
N ARG A 818 2.51 20.14 12.08
CA ARG A 818 1.15 19.97 12.61
C ARG A 818 1.12 20.17 14.12
N ASN A 819 2.05 19.57 14.86
CA ASN A 819 2.13 19.68 16.32
C ASN A 819 2.39 21.12 16.79
N HIS A 820 3.12 21.92 15.99
CA HIS A 820 3.40 23.33 16.27
C HIS A 820 2.43 24.31 15.59
N GLY A 821 1.37 23.81 14.96
CA GLY A 821 0.29 24.63 14.40
C GLY A 821 0.67 25.46 13.16
N LEU A 822 1.63 24.98 12.35
CA LEU A 822 2.00 25.63 11.09
C LEU A 822 0.88 25.44 10.05
N ASP A 823 0.67 26.48 9.23
CA ASP A 823 -0.22 26.39 8.07
C ASP A 823 0.46 25.71 6.88
N ARG A 824 -0.32 25.39 5.83
CA ARG A 824 0.19 24.70 4.64
C ARG A 824 1.40 25.39 4.01
N ASN A 825 1.40 26.71 3.88
CA ASN A 825 2.48 27.43 3.21
C ASN A 825 3.73 27.48 4.09
N ASP A 826 3.56 27.56 5.41
CA ASP A 826 4.65 27.40 6.36
C ASP A 826 5.23 25.99 6.31
N THR A 827 4.39 24.94 6.28
CA THR A 827 4.84 23.55 6.14
C THR A 827 5.59 23.34 4.83
N ILE A 828 5.09 23.87 3.71
CA ILE A 828 5.78 23.86 2.42
C ILE A 828 7.14 24.54 2.53
N MET A 829 7.23 25.67 3.24
CA MET A 829 8.48 26.37 3.43
C MET A 829 9.47 25.54 4.26
N VAL A 830 9.04 24.97 5.39
CA VAL A 830 9.93 24.11 6.22
C VAL A 830 10.42 22.90 5.41
N LEU A 831 9.58 22.31 4.58
CA LEU A 831 9.96 21.22 3.67
C LEU A 831 10.96 21.70 2.61
N ALA A 832 10.76 22.88 2.01
CA ALA A 832 11.70 23.47 1.06
C ALA A 832 13.06 23.78 1.74
N MET A 833 13.05 24.23 2.99
CA MET A 833 14.26 24.49 3.78
C MET A 833 15.00 23.19 4.10
N ALA A 834 14.32 22.19 4.66
CA ALA A 834 14.90 20.88 4.95
C ALA A 834 15.46 20.22 3.68
N ARG A 835 14.79 20.39 2.54
CA ARG A 835 15.29 19.97 1.24
C ARG A 835 16.61 20.63 0.88
N VAL A 836 16.77 21.93 1.08
CA VAL A 836 17.99 22.67 0.68
C VAL A 836 19.11 22.50 1.69
N GLU A 837 18.80 22.44 2.98
CA GLU A 837 19.79 22.28 4.03
C GLU A 837 20.38 20.88 4.03
N SER A 838 19.52 19.87 4.18
CA SER A 838 19.95 18.50 4.43
C SER A 838 19.57 17.55 3.31
N GLY A 839 18.72 17.96 2.36
CA GLY A 839 18.15 17.05 1.37
C GLY A 839 17.30 15.96 2.02
N PHE A 840 16.65 16.30 3.14
CA PHE A 840 15.91 15.36 3.99
C PHE A 840 16.76 14.21 4.53
N ASN A 841 18.09 14.41 4.64
CA ASN A 841 18.97 13.47 5.31
C ASN A 841 19.13 13.88 6.80
N PRO A 842 18.58 13.11 7.76
CA PRO A 842 18.69 13.44 9.18
C PRO A 842 20.11 13.35 9.73
N ASP A 843 21.02 12.66 9.02
CA ASP A 843 22.42 12.54 9.39
C ASP A 843 23.32 13.57 8.67
N ALA A 844 22.78 14.49 7.87
CA ALA A 844 23.58 15.48 7.16
C ALA A 844 24.47 16.29 8.13
N ALA A 845 25.69 16.62 7.69
CA ALA A 845 26.60 17.52 8.37
C ALA A 845 27.44 18.29 7.33
N ALA A 846 27.85 19.50 7.68
CA ALA A 846 28.76 20.30 6.86
C ALA A 846 30.21 20.03 7.27
N GLY A 847 31.13 19.89 6.31
CA GLY A 847 32.55 19.73 6.62
C GLY A 847 33.21 21.02 7.11
N THR A 848 32.76 22.17 6.63
CA THR A 848 33.39 23.47 6.89
C THR A 848 32.92 24.16 8.17
N THR A 849 31.80 23.71 8.73
CA THR A 849 31.18 24.26 9.95
C THR A 849 30.73 23.13 10.87
N SER A 850 30.17 23.45 12.03
CA SER A 850 29.55 22.44 12.90
C SER A 850 28.06 22.17 12.55
N ALA A 851 27.59 22.66 11.39
CA ALA A 851 26.21 22.52 10.97
C ALA A 851 25.83 21.04 10.72
N SER A 852 24.68 20.61 11.23
CA SER A 852 24.27 19.20 11.16
C SER A 852 22.77 18.95 11.41
N GLY A 853 22.30 17.77 11.03
CA GLY A 853 20.91 17.34 11.18
C GLY A 853 19.99 17.92 10.10
N LEU A 854 18.68 17.63 10.20
CA LEU A 854 17.70 18.04 9.18
C LEU A 854 17.69 19.56 8.90
N GLY A 855 17.97 20.36 9.93
CA GLY A 855 18.04 21.82 9.84
C GLY A 855 19.44 22.41 9.67
N GLN A 856 20.48 21.58 9.59
CA GLN A 856 21.88 22.01 9.50
C GLN A 856 22.28 23.04 10.59
N PHE A 857 21.97 22.73 11.85
CA PHE A 857 22.27 23.63 12.98
C PHE A 857 23.73 23.57 13.41
N VAL A 858 24.35 24.74 13.57
CA VAL A 858 25.62 24.87 14.28
C VAL A 858 25.42 24.65 15.79
N ASP A 859 26.49 24.36 16.53
CA ASP A 859 26.39 23.79 17.88
C ASP A 859 25.70 24.70 18.88
N GLY A 860 25.98 26.01 18.81
CA GLY A 860 25.31 27.01 19.65
C GLY A 860 23.80 27.07 19.40
N THR A 861 23.39 27.00 18.12
CA THR A 861 21.97 26.98 17.74
C THR A 861 21.31 25.67 18.15
N ALA A 862 21.96 24.53 17.89
CA ALA A 862 21.45 23.21 18.26
C ALA A 862 21.18 23.10 19.77
N ALA A 863 22.11 23.60 20.60
CA ALA A 863 21.96 23.60 22.06
C ALA A 863 20.74 24.41 22.52
N ALA A 864 20.43 25.54 21.87
CA ALA A 864 19.25 26.37 22.19
C ALA A 864 17.92 25.62 21.96
N TYR A 865 17.91 24.60 21.10
CA TYR A 865 16.73 23.75 20.85
C TYR A 865 16.78 22.39 21.56
N GLY A 866 17.70 22.21 22.51
CA GLY A 866 17.79 21.02 23.36
C GLY A 866 18.61 19.87 22.77
N ILE A 867 19.42 20.15 21.74
CA ILE A 867 20.31 19.17 21.10
C ILE A 867 21.72 19.40 21.64
N THR A 868 22.14 18.55 22.56
CA THR A 868 23.46 18.65 23.21
C THR A 868 24.34 17.42 22.98
N THR A 869 23.78 16.34 22.45
CA THR A 869 24.52 15.10 22.14
C THR A 869 24.40 14.73 20.66
N ASN A 870 25.30 13.84 20.19
CA ASN A 870 25.29 13.38 18.79
C ASN A 870 24.07 12.50 18.48
N GLU A 871 23.60 11.72 19.44
CA GLU A 871 22.40 10.90 19.30
C GLU A 871 21.17 11.78 19.06
N GLN A 872 21.04 12.88 19.81
CA GLN A 872 19.95 13.84 19.64
C GLN A 872 20.07 14.62 18.33
N ARG A 873 21.29 14.99 17.93
CA ARG A 873 21.60 15.81 16.76
C ARG A 873 21.17 15.17 15.45
N PHE A 874 21.29 13.86 15.40
CA PHE A 874 20.97 13.11 14.22
C PHE A 874 19.67 12.28 14.37
N ASP A 875 18.96 12.40 15.48
CA ASP A 875 17.61 11.84 15.59
C ASP A 875 16.65 12.64 14.72
N ALA A 876 16.03 11.98 13.74
CA ALA A 876 15.18 12.62 12.75
C ALA A 876 13.95 13.31 13.38
N LYS A 877 13.40 12.76 14.46
CA LYS A 877 12.22 13.32 15.14
C LYS A 877 12.61 14.56 15.95
N VAL A 878 13.70 14.47 16.70
CA VAL A 878 14.26 15.62 17.45
C VAL A 878 14.68 16.73 16.48
N GLY A 879 15.35 16.38 15.37
CA GLY A 879 15.77 17.32 14.34
C GLY A 879 14.61 17.99 13.61
N ALA A 880 13.53 17.25 13.31
CA ALA A 880 12.32 17.80 12.69
C ALA A 880 11.60 18.79 13.62
N ASP A 881 11.45 18.44 14.90
CA ASP A 881 10.87 19.33 15.91
C ASP A 881 11.71 20.60 16.12
N ALA A 882 13.04 20.46 16.21
CA ALA A 882 13.95 21.59 16.34
C ALA A 882 13.92 22.51 15.10
N LEU A 883 13.85 21.95 13.89
CA LEU A 883 13.71 22.70 12.64
C LEU A 883 12.43 23.54 12.60
N VAL A 884 11.30 22.96 12.99
CA VAL A 884 10.02 23.68 13.05
C VAL A 884 10.04 24.79 14.10
N ARG A 885 10.59 24.54 15.29
CA ARG A 885 10.74 25.57 16.33
C ARG A 885 11.69 26.70 15.90
N HIS A 886 12.75 26.38 15.18
CA HIS A 886 13.67 27.39 14.66
C HIS A 886 13.05 28.21 13.52
N TYR A 887 12.31 27.57 12.62
CA TYR A 887 11.53 28.25 11.57
C TYR A 887 10.58 29.31 12.16
N LEU A 888 9.85 28.96 13.23
CA LEU A 888 8.93 29.89 13.88
C LEU A 888 9.64 31.13 14.45
N GLU A 889 10.85 30.98 14.99
CA GLU A 889 11.63 32.11 15.49
C GLU A 889 12.13 33.00 14.33
N ASN A 890 12.62 32.40 13.25
CA ASN A 890 13.02 33.13 12.06
C ASN A 890 11.84 33.84 11.37
N LYS A 891 10.63 33.25 11.42
CA LYS A 891 9.38 33.89 11.00
C LYS A 891 9.03 35.11 11.84
N ARG A 892 9.31 35.10 13.14
CA ARG A 892 9.17 36.30 13.99
C ARG A 892 10.15 37.39 13.60
N LEU A 893 11.41 37.05 13.32
CA LEU A 893 12.43 38.00 12.84
C LEU A 893 12.09 38.57 11.45
N ALA A 894 11.44 37.79 10.59
CA ALA A 894 10.98 38.20 9.27
C ALA A 894 9.60 38.87 9.25
N SER A 895 8.95 39.07 10.41
CA SER A 895 7.58 39.58 10.53
C SER A 895 7.33 40.94 9.85
N ARG A 896 8.38 41.74 9.62
CA ARG A 896 8.28 43.02 8.86
C ARG A 896 8.10 42.84 7.35
N TYR A 897 8.24 41.63 6.84
CA TYR A 897 8.07 41.26 5.43
C TYR A 897 6.75 40.50 5.23
N SER A 898 6.23 40.49 4.00
CA SER A 898 4.93 39.86 3.70
C SER A 898 4.91 39.21 2.32
N GLY A 899 3.94 38.32 2.08
CA GLY A 899 3.84 37.58 0.81
C GLY A 899 5.08 36.72 0.54
N ARG A 900 5.51 36.63 -0.73
CA ARG A 900 6.70 35.87 -1.12
C ARG A 900 7.97 36.32 -0.38
N GLU A 901 8.06 37.61 -0.12
CA GLU A 901 9.20 38.26 0.52
C GLU A 901 9.39 37.79 1.97
N LEU A 902 8.31 37.47 2.68
CA LEU A 902 8.37 36.88 4.01
C LEU A 902 9.13 35.55 3.99
N TYR A 903 8.73 34.62 3.11
CA TYR A 903 9.36 33.31 3.00
C TYR A 903 10.81 33.41 2.56
N VAL A 904 11.11 34.35 1.65
CA VAL A 904 12.50 34.67 1.26
C VAL A 904 13.34 35.01 2.48
N MET A 905 12.84 35.93 3.31
CA MET A 905 13.57 36.45 4.47
C MET A 905 13.63 35.46 5.64
N ILE A 906 12.65 34.56 5.80
CA ILE A 906 12.68 33.51 6.82
C ILE A 906 13.91 32.61 6.63
N TYR A 907 14.17 32.17 5.39
CA TYR A 907 15.38 31.39 5.13
C TYR A 907 16.64 32.24 5.21
N ALA A 908 16.58 33.52 4.83
CA ALA A 908 17.74 34.41 4.98
C ALA A 908 18.19 34.52 6.46
N TYR A 909 17.25 34.55 7.41
CA TYR A 909 17.57 34.50 8.84
C TYR A 909 18.00 33.11 9.32
N HIS A 910 17.48 32.04 8.73
CA HIS A 910 17.96 30.68 8.98
C HIS A 910 19.45 30.54 8.63
N HIS A 911 19.86 31.08 7.49
CA HIS A 911 21.22 30.97 6.97
C HIS A 911 22.19 31.97 7.62
N ASP A 912 21.83 33.25 7.69
CA ASP A 912 22.74 34.33 8.12
C ASP A 912 22.59 34.72 9.61
N GLY A 913 21.57 34.17 10.28
CA GLY A 913 21.07 34.73 11.53
C GLY A 913 20.55 36.17 11.36
N PRO A 914 20.31 36.89 12.47
CA PRO A 914 19.83 38.27 12.44
C PRO A 914 20.75 39.25 11.69
N SER A 915 21.99 38.87 11.41
CA SER A 915 23.00 39.72 10.76
C SER A 915 22.76 39.93 9.27
N LEU A 916 22.15 38.96 8.57
CA LEU A 916 21.91 38.96 7.11
C LEU A 916 23.17 39.24 6.26
N ALA A 917 24.36 38.97 6.81
CA ALA A 917 25.63 39.43 6.25
C ALA A 917 26.24 38.47 5.21
N TYR A 918 25.64 37.30 4.97
CA TYR A 918 26.24 36.21 4.19
C TYR A 918 25.46 35.87 2.92
N GLY A 919 24.54 36.76 2.52
CA GLY A 919 23.82 36.65 1.25
C GLY A 919 22.64 35.69 1.29
N GLY A 920 22.15 35.31 2.47
CA GLY A 920 21.06 34.34 2.65
C GLY A 920 19.79 34.68 1.88
N ARG A 921 19.52 35.98 1.63
CA ARG A 921 18.42 36.42 0.76
C ARG A 921 18.55 35.88 -0.67
N GLY A 922 19.72 36.07 -1.29
CA GLY A 922 19.96 35.63 -2.67
C GLY A 922 19.90 34.11 -2.80
N ILE A 923 20.40 33.39 -1.79
CA ILE A 923 20.32 31.92 -1.73
C ILE A 923 18.86 31.46 -1.59
N SER A 924 18.08 32.13 -0.74
CA SER A 924 16.65 31.86 -0.59
C SER A 924 15.90 31.97 -1.93
N GLU A 925 16.06 33.10 -2.63
CA GLU A 925 15.39 33.37 -3.90
C GLU A 925 15.78 32.36 -5.00
N SER A 926 17.05 31.96 -5.04
CA SER A 926 17.60 31.13 -6.12
C SER A 926 17.55 29.61 -5.87
N HIS A 927 17.58 29.16 -4.61
CA HIS A 927 17.70 27.73 -4.27
C HIS A 927 16.54 27.19 -3.44
N VAL A 928 15.85 28.01 -2.64
CA VAL A 928 14.76 27.55 -1.75
C VAL A 928 13.38 27.83 -2.36
N MET A 929 13.14 29.06 -2.82
CA MET A 929 11.86 29.46 -3.37
C MET A 929 11.40 28.68 -4.62
N PRO A 930 12.29 28.18 -5.51
CA PRO A 930 11.87 27.28 -6.58
C PRO A 930 11.25 25.97 -6.08
N PHE A 931 11.75 25.42 -4.96
CA PHE A 931 11.16 24.23 -4.35
C PHE A 931 9.89 24.56 -3.57
N TYR A 932 9.82 25.72 -2.92
CA TYR A 932 8.56 26.22 -2.35
C TYR A 932 7.45 26.25 -3.41
N ASP A 933 7.73 26.80 -4.60
CA ASP A 933 6.75 26.87 -5.70
C ASP A 933 6.42 25.49 -6.28
N LEU A 934 7.40 24.60 -6.40
CA LEU A 934 7.20 23.23 -6.85
C LEU A 934 6.29 22.46 -5.89
N PHE A 935 6.51 22.61 -4.58
CA PHE A 935 5.77 21.93 -3.53
C PHE A 935 4.38 22.51 -3.38
N GLN A 936 4.20 23.82 -3.53
CA GLN A 936 2.89 24.45 -3.52
C GLN A 936 1.95 23.93 -4.62
N LYS A 937 2.46 23.37 -5.71
CA LYS A 937 1.67 22.73 -6.78
C LYS A 937 1.43 21.23 -6.57
N ASN A 938 2.20 20.62 -5.69
CA ASN A 938 2.29 19.16 -5.52
C ASN A 938 1.90 18.71 -4.11
N ILE A 939 1.49 19.66 -3.28
CA ILE A 939 0.97 19.41 -1.94
C ILE A 939 -0.49 19.90 -1.90
N CYS A 940 -1.43 19.07 -1.45
CA CYS A 940 -2.84 19.44 -1.35
C CYS A 940 -3.08 20.49 -0.25
N ASN A 941 -4.28 21.05 -0.19
CA ASN A 941 -4.59 22.13 0.74
C ASN A 941 -4.65 21.68 2.22
N ASP A 942 -4.81 20.38 2.48
CA ASP A 942 -5.14 19.82 3.79
C ASP A 942 -3.95 19.10 4.47
N ILE A 943 -2.70 19.39 4.08
CA ILE A 943 -1.48 18.66 4.52
C ILE A 943 -1.28 18.63 6.05
N VAL A 944 -1.73 19.68 6.72
CA VAL A 944 -1.66 19.87 8.18
C VAL A 944 -3.03 19.78 8.87
N GLY A 945 -4.08 19.45 8.12
CA GLY A 945 -5.48 19.48 8.57
C GLY A 945 -6.01 18.19 9.19
#